data_AF-V2I5X1-F1
#
_entry.id   AF-V2I5X1-F1
#
_cell.length_a   1.000
_cell.length_b   1.000
_cell.length_c   1.000
_cell.angle_alpha   90.00
_cell.angle_beta   90.00
_cell.angle_gamma   90.00
#
_symmetry.space_group_name_H-M   'P 1'
#
loop_
_entity.id
_entity.type
_entity.pdbx_description
1 polymer ?
#
loop_
_entity_poly.entity_id
_entity_poly.type
_entity_poly.pdbx_seq_one_letter_code
_entity_poly.pdbx_strand_id
1 'polypeptide(L)'
;MSQAPPQPPFSTSSLPPSLASLLLGSLPDYAELHCISNFTFLTGASHPEELIERALALGYRGLALTDEASVAGTARAHHALKTLRERTREAVERSAARLARMAAGASPDDADDDDEYDDDDNEMWLAAPSSGPGAAAAMADSPAGGTVQPEFLRRHARLLARAEAAEAFRLLIGSRMTLQADAGEGNGELGLRQRDVPSDVPSGIRLILLAQDREGFGNLCELITLGRRRADKGSYQLYQHDISDPAAEEAHLLGMPHCLALLLPDYCADPDTLRAQAQWCRAVFGERVWIALELLQEHADALHRERLEAVAAETGVPLVAAGAVQMHVRSRKPLADVLTAIRLGQPLGACGMALAPNAERHLRMRQRLSRLYPREALAQTVKIAQACDFSLDALRYEYPEELVPKGHTPSSYLRQETLAGAALRYPDGIPQSVRQRLEDEFALIEEKGYEHFFLTVYDIVRFARGKGILCQGRGSAANSVVCYCLYITEVSPEQTNLLFGRFISRERDEPPDIDVDFEHQRREEVIQYIYDQYGRHRAALAATLITYRARSALRDVGRALGIDPGVVEQVVKGQAWWESGHTFVERIARYGLDPDSPAVRQWASLVAQLRGFPRHLSQHVGGFVIARDKLSRLVPIENAAMEKRSVIQWDKDDLESLGLLKVDVLALGMLTAIRRALAMIPNPNPAHPQLPCRMEDIPQDDEDTYDMLCKADTIGVFQVESRAQQSMLPRLQPRRYYDLVVEVAIVRPGPIQGGMIHPYLKRREMVRRTGKLPTYHNEVIRRVLGRTLGVPIFQEQVMQLAIDAAGFTPGQADQLRRSMAAWRRKGDLKRHQDALIKALTRNGYPDAFAQAICKQIEGFGEYGFPESHAASFAKLVYVSAWIKRHHPAAFLCALLNSQPMGFYSPSQLVQDARRHRVRSLPPDVTVSGWESVLENDAVRLGLNRVKGMREAAALRIEQARLERPFASVEDLVLRAGLDRHDIDVLAAADALRSLAGHRRQ
;
A
#
# COMPACT_ATOMS: atom_id res chain seq x y z
N MET A 1 -13.35 45.09 -11.33
CA MET A 1 -13.80 45.94 -10.22
C MET A 1 -14.36 45.03 -9.14
N SER A 2 -13.85 45.23 -7.93
CA SER A 2 -14.04 44.43 -6.73
C SER A 2 -15.43 44.66 -6.11
N GLN A 3 -16.09 43.57 -5.69
CA GLN A 3 -16.88 43.39 -4.45
C GLN A 3 -17.99 42.36 -4.66
N ALA A 4 -17.80 41.17 -4.09
CA ALA A 4 -18.88 40.23 -3.81
C ALA A 4 -19.72 40.75 -2.63
N PRO A 5 -21.04 40.50 -2.58
CA PRO A 5 -21.91 41.03 -1.54
C PRO A 5 -21.56 40.43 -0.15
N PRO A 6 -21.73 41.21 0.93
CA PRO A 6 -21.44 40.76 2.29
C PRO A 6 -22.39 39.64 2.70
N GLN A 7 -21.83 38.56 3.25
CA GLN A 7 -22.60 37.59 4.01
C GLN A 7 -23.23 38.29 5.23
N PRO A 8 -24.47 37.97 5.61
CA PRO A 8 -25.09 38.56 6.79
C PRO A 8 -24.33 38.13 8.06
N PRO A 9 -24.14 39.02 9.04
CA PRO A 9 -23.50 38.69 10.29
C PRO A 9 -24.48 37.89 11.14
N PHE A 10 -24.34 36.57 11.19
CA PHE A 10 -24.79 35.86 12.39
C PHE A 10 -23.76 36.15 13.49
N SER A 11 -23.92 37.32 14.11
CA SER A 11 -23.45 37.57 15.46
C SER A 11 -24.18 36.60 16.39
N THR A 12 -23.58 35.43 16.63
CA THR A 12 -23.78 34.75 17.91
C THR A 12 -22.87 35.47 18.89
N SER A 13 -23.50 36.28 19.75
CA SER A 13 -22.90 37.01 20.86
C SER A 13 -21.58 36.40 21.37
N SER A 14 -20.52 37.19 21.34
CA SER A 14 -19.25 36.93 22.00
C SER A 14 -19.46 36.72 23.50
N LEU A 15 -19.69 35.47 23.90
CA LEU A 15 -19.59 35.09 25.31
C LEU A 15 -18.10 35.20 25.69
N PRO A 16 -17.77 35.75 26.87
CA PRO A 16 -16.39 35.79 27.31
C PRO A 16 -15.85 34.33 27.38
N PRO A 17 -14.55 34.10 27.11
CA PRO A 17 -13.95 32.76 27.00
C PRO A 17 -14.24 31.84 28.22
N SER A 18 -14.43 32.43 29.39
CA SER A 18 -14.80 31.73 30.64
C SER A 18 -16.23 31.16 30.62
N LEU A 19 -17.19 31.87 30.03
CA LEU A 19 -18.59 31.41 29.91
C LEU A 19 -18.74 30.29 28.88
N ALA A 20 -17.98 30.33 27.78
CA ALA A 20 -17.97 29.26 26.78
C ALA A 20 -17.39 27.95 27.33
N SER A 21 -16.32 28.01 28.14
CA SER A 21 -15.74 26.87 28.86
C SER A 21 -16.72 26.24 29.86
N LEU A 22 -17.34 27.07 30.71
CA LEU A 22 -18.33 26.63 31.70
C LEU A 22 -19.56 25.98 31.04
N LEU A 23 -20.02 26.51 29.90
CA LEU A 23 -21.16 25.97 29.16
C LEU A 23 -20.82 24.66 28.44
N LEU A 24 -19.61 24.51 27.88
CA LEU A 24 -19.14 23.28 27.24
C LEU A 24 -19.07 22.11 28.23
N GLY A 25 -18.58 22.35 29.45
CA GLY A 25 -18.57 21.34 30.52
C GLY A 25 -19.97 20.93 31.01
N SER A 26 -21.00 21.74 30.75
CA SER A 26 -22.39 21.47 31.13
C SER A 26 -23.18 20.66 30.10
N LEU A 27 -22.68 20.54 28.87
CA LEU A 27 -23.34 19.79 27.81
C LEU A 27 -23.18 18.29 28.03
N PRO A 28 -24.18 17.45 27.69
CA PRO A 28 -24.01 16.00 27.73
C PRO A 28 -22.80 15.56 26.89
N ASP A 29 -22.03 14.61 27.43
CA ASP A 29 -20.98 13.91 26.68
C ASP A 29 -21.62 13.05 25.58
N TYR A 30 -20.84 12.78 24.54
CA TYR A 30 -21.33 12.05 23.36
C TYR A 30 -20.20 11.25 22.72
N ALA A 31 -20.53 10.05 22.25
CA ALA A 31 -19.70 9.29 21.32
C ALA A 31 -20.53 8.98 20.06
N GLU A 32 -19.96 9.15 18.88
CA GLU A 32 -20.64 8.75 17.64
C GLU A 32 -20.50 7.24 17.46
N LEU A 33 -21.61 6.53 17.23
CA LEU A 33 -21.63 5.07 17.12
C LEU A 33 -21.96 4.56 15.71
N HIS A 34 -22.41 5.44 14.81
CA HIS A 34 -22.66 5.09 13.41
C HIS A 34 -21.96 6.12 12.51
N CYS A 35 -20.75 5.78 12.08
CA CYS A 35 -19.94 6.59 11.19
C CYS A 35 -19.26 5.71 10.12
N ILE A 36 -19.39 6.11 8.86
CA ILE A 36 -18.68 5.47 7.74
C ILE A 36 -17.63 6.41 7.14
N SER A 37 -16.51 5.83 6.71
CA SER A 37 -15.49 6.54 5.95
C SER A 37 -15.67 6.28 4.44
N ASN A 38 -14.80 6.88 3.64
CA ASN A 38 -14.71 6.62 2.21
C ASN A 38 -14.32 5.17 1.86
N PHE A 39 -13.98 4.32 2.84
CA PHE A 39 -13.84 2.87 2.65
C PHE A 39 -15.18 2.12 2.54
N THR A 40 -16.30 2.76 2.91
CA THR A 40 -17.59 2.43 2.33
C THR A 40 -17.69 3.13 0.96
N PHE A 41 -17.15 2.47 -0.06
CA PHE A 41 -16.90 3.07 -1.38
C PHE A 41 -18.13 3.77 -1.95
N LEU A 42 -17.87 4.95 -2.54
CA LEU A 42 -18.88 5.81 -3.17
C LEU A 42 -20.07 6.17 -2.27
N THR A 43 -19.90 6.07 -0.95
CA THR A 43 -20.95 6.40 0.03
C THR A 43 -20.40 7.32 1.11
N GLY A 44 -19.30 6.93 1.78
CA GLY A 44 -18.64 7.81 2.72
C GLY A 44 -17.89 8.92 2.01
N ALA A 45 -18.16 10.16 2.40
CA ALA A 45 -17.61 11.37 1.80
C ALA A 45 -16.49 11.99 2.67
N SER A 46 -15.80 11.17 3.47
CA SER A 46 -14.74 11.63 4.37
C SER A 46 -13.68 10.56 4.59
N HIS A 47 -12.44 11.00 4.69
CA HIS A 47 -11.33 10.17 5.07
C HIS A 47 -11.39 9.82 6.57
N PRO A 48 -10.86 8.65 7.00
CA PRO A 48 -10.78 8.30 8.42
C PRO A 48 -10.13 9.39 9.27
N GLU A 49 -9.05 10.00 8.78
CA GLU A 49 -8.30 11.07 9.46
C GLU A 49 -9.19 12.30 9.72
N GLU A 50 -9.95 12.75 8.71
CA GLU A 50 -10.86 13.90 8.81
C GLU A 50 -11.97 13.66 9.86
N LEU A 51 -12.44 12.41 9.99
CA LEU A 51 -13.47 12.05 10.97
C LEU A 51 -12.94 12.10 12.40
N ILE A 52 -11.74 11.57 12.65
CA ILE A 52 -11.09 11.59 13.97
C ILE A 52 -10.81 13.02 14.42
N GLU A 53 -10.16 13.80 13.56
CA GLU A 53 -9.81 15.19 13.86
C GLU A 53 -11.07 16.02 14.15
N ARG A 54 -12.12 15.83 13.35
CA ARG A 54 -13.37 16.56 13.52
C ARG A 54 -14.12 16.15 14.79
N ALA A 55 -14.18 14.86 15.13
CA ALA A 55 -14.83 14.39 16.34
C ALA A 55 -14.16 14.96 17.61
N LEU A 56 -12.82 14.98 17.61
CA LEU A 56 -12.03 15.61 18.68
C LEU A 56 -12.27 17.11 18.76
N ALA A 57 -12.28 17.81 17.62
CA ALA A 57 -12.58 19.25 17.59
C ALA A 57 -13.97 19.58 18.14
N LEU A 58 -14.94 18.67 18.00
CA LEU A 58 -16.29 18.80 18.54
C LEU A 58 -16.44 18.37 20.01
N GLY A 59 -15.35 17.91 20.65
CA GLY A 59 -15.32 17.50 22.04
C GLY A 59 -16.07 16.19 22.31
N TYR A 60 -16.05 15.25 21.35
CA TYR A 60 -16.62 13.92 21.53
C TYR A 60 -15.74 13.07 22.45
N ARG A 61 -16.34 12.09 23.14
CA ARG A 61 -15.62 11.11 23.97
C ARG A 61 -15.10 9.93 23.15
N GLY A 62 -15.68 9.70 21.98
CA GLY A 62 -15.23 8.66 21.06
C GLY A 62 -15.97 8.68 19.73
N LEU A 63 -15.50 7.85 18.81
CA LEU A 63 -16.11 7.63 17.50
C LEU A 63 -15.93 6.17 17.10
N ALA A 64 -17.03 5.53 16.70
CA ALA A 64 -17.02 4.22 16.09
C ALA A 64 -16.88 4.34 14.58
N LEU A 65 -15.84 3.73 14.01
CA LEU A 65 -15.75 3.56 12.57
C LEU A 65 -16.43 2.25 12.19
N THR A 66 -17.47 2.34 11.36
CA THR A 66 -18.47 1.27 11.11
C THR A 66 -18.72 1.06 9.62
N ASP A 67 -17.64 0.97 8.83
CA ASP A 67 -17.72 0.76 7.39
C ASP A 67 -18.50 -0.52 7.03
N GLU A 68 -19.11 -0.53 5.83
CA GLU A 68 -20.02 -1.58 5.38
C GLU A 68 -19.32 -2.93 5.18
N ALA A 69 -19.60 -3.91 6.05
CA ALA A 69 -19.01 -5.24 6.08
C ALA A 69 -17.49 -5.20 5.80
N SER A 70 -16.80 -4.30 6.50
CA SER A 70 -15.41 -3.92 6.24
C SER A 70 -14.78 -3.25 7.46
N VAL A 71 -13.49 -3.48 7.62
CA VAL A 71 -12.61 -2.76 8.57
C VAL A 71 -11.43 -2.11 7.84
N ALA A 72 -11.53 -1.92 6.52
CA ALA A 72 -10.42 -1.41 5.71
C ALA A 72 -9.90 -0.02 6.17
N GLY A 73 -10.80 0.85 6.64
CA GLY A 73 -10.43 2.21 7.10
C GLY A 73 -9.87 2.29 8.52
N THR A 74 -9.87 1.20 9.28
CA THR A 74 -9.59 1.24 10.74
C THR A 74 -8.12 1.48 11.06
N ALA A 75 -7.20 0.87 10.30
CA ALA A 75 -5.76 1.08 10.46
C ALA A 75 -5.39 2.57 10.31
N ARG A 76 -6.01 3.24 9.34
CA ARG A 76 -5.81 4.68 9.08
C ARG A 76 -6.41 5.55 10.16
N ALA A 77 -7.62 5.25 10.64
CA ALA A 77 -8.20 5.95 11.78
C ALA A 77 -7.33 5.83 13.03
N HIS A 78 -6.80 4.62 13.29
CA HIS A 78 -5.91 4.35 14.42
C HIS A 78 -4.59 5.12 14.29
N HIS A 79 -3.96 5.08 13.11
CA HIS A 79 -2.75 5.83 12.83
C HIS A 79 -2.96 7.35 12.97
N ALA A 80 -4.11 7.87 12.52
CA ALA A 80 -4.48 9.27 12.67
C ALA A 80 -4.58 9.69 14.14
N LEU A 81 -5.26 8.87 14.97
CA LEU A 81 -5.39 9.12 16.40
C LEU A 81 -4.03 9.09 17.10
N LYS A 82 -3.18 8.11 16.77
CA LYS A 82 -1.82 8.00 17.34
C LYS A 82 -0.96 9.21 16.98
N THR A 83 -0.95 9.59 15.71
CA THR A 83 -0.22 10.78 15.22
C THR A 83 -0.73 12.04 15.91
N LEU A 84 -2.05 12.17 16.10
CA LEU A 84 -2.63 13.32 16.76
C LEU A 84 -2.24 13.39 18.25
N ARG A 85 -2.26 12.25 18.97
CA ARG A 85 -1.78 12.16 20.35
C ARG A 85 -0.32 12.59 20.47
N GLU A 86 0.55 12.05 19.60
CA GLU A 86 1.96 12.42 19.51
C GLU A 86 2.13 13.93 19.27
N ARG A 87 1.49 14.49 18.23
CA ARG A 87 1.53 15.94 17.94
C ARG A 87 1.08 16.80 19.11
N THR A 88 -0.01 16.41 19.79
CA THR A 88 -0.51 17.18 20.94
C THR A 88 0.45 17.11 22.14
N ARG A 89 1.08 15.96 22.39
CA ARG A 89 2.08 15.79 23.45
C ARG A 89 3.33 16.62 23.17
N GLU A 90 3.86 16.54 21.96
CA GLU A 90 5.01 17.35 21.55
C GLU A 90 4.71 18.85 21.63
N ALA A 91 3.51 19.29 21.24
CA ALA A 91 3.11 20.69 21.38
C ALA A 91 3.06 21.15 22.84
N VAL A 92 2.59 20.30 23.76
CA VAL A 92 2.63 20.55 25.20
C VAL A 92 4.07 20.65 25.70
N GLU A 93 4.95 19.73 25.31
CA GLU A 93 6.37 19.72 25.69
C GLU A 93 7.11 20.95 25.18
N ARG A 94 6.89 21.33 23.90
CA ARG A 94 7.43 22.57 23.31
C ARG A 94 6.96 23.80 24.09
N SER A 95 5.66 23.87 24.40
CA SER A 95 5.09 24.97 25.17
C SER A 95 5.65 25.03 26.60
N ALA A 96 5.83 23.88 27.26
CA ALA A 96 6.44 23.81 28.59
C ALA A 96 7.90 24.27 28.58
N ALA A 97 8.68 23.83 27.58
CA ALA A 97 10.07 24.26 27.40
C ALA A 97 10.17 25.77 27.16
N ARG A 98 9.24 26.36 26.37
CA ARG A 98 9.17 27.80 26.15
C ARG A 98 8.90 28.55 27.45
N LEU A 99 7.90 28.12 28.23
CA LEU A 99 7.58 28.72 29.53
C LEU A 99 8.78 28.67 30.48
N ALA A 100 9.54 27.56 30.50
CA ALA A 100 10.75 27.42 31.30
C ALA A 100 11.86 28.40 30.88
N ARG A 101 12.08 28.60 29.57
CA ARG A 101 13.05 29.58 29.05
C ARG A 101 12.66 31.02 29.39
N MET A 102 11.38 31.36 29.27
CA MET A 102 10.88 32.69 29.63
C MET A 102 10.99 32.97 31.14
N ALA A 103 10.71 31.96 31.98
CA ALA A 103 10.93 32.05 33.42
C ALA A 103 12.41 32.24 33.78
N ALA A 104 13.34 31.78 32.93
CA ALA A 104 14.78 31.99 33.06
C ALA A 104 15.29 33.33 32.49
N GLY A 105 14.39 34.23 32.03
CA GLY A 105 14.74 35.59 31.60
C GLY A 105 15.07 35.74 30.10
N ALA A 106 14.75 34.77 29.25
CA ALA A 106 14.89 34.90 27.81
C ALA A 106 13.87 35.91 27.22
N SER A 107 14.30 36.73 26.25
CA SER A 107 13.43 37.67 25.53
C SER A 107 12.39 36.92 24.70
N PRO A 108 11.15 37.43 24.52
CA PRO A 108 10.16 36.86 23.60
C PRO A 108 10.73 36.67 22.17
N ASP A 109 11.49 37.65 21.68
CA ASP A 109 12.05 37.65 20.32
C ASP A 109 13.20 36.63 20.12
N ASP A 110 13.89 36.22 21.20
CA ASP A 110 14.93 35.18 21.14
C ASP A 110 14.34 33.75 21.12
N ALA A 111 13.02 33.63 21.33
CA ALA A 111 12.29 32.37 21.34
C ALA A 111 11.47 32.12 20.06
N ASP A 112 11.44 33.08 19.13
CA ASP A 112 10.55 33.09 17.94
C ASP A 112 11.17 32.48 16.67
N ASP A 113 12.43 32.04 16.68
CA ASP A 113 13.09 31.50 15.48
C ASP A 113 12.60 30.07 15.10
N ASP A 114 11.72 29.46 15.89
CA ASP A 114 11.26 28.06 15.74
C ASP A 114 9.76 27.88 15.35
N ASP A 115 8.94 28.94 15.26
CA ASP A 115 7.47 28.80 15.40
C ASP A 115 6.56 29.45 14.32
N GLU A 116 7.02 29.65 13.08
CA GLU A 116 6.18 30.22 12.01
C GLU A 116 5.15 29.24 11.39
N TYR A 117 4.93 28.02 11.93
CA TYR A 117 4.24 26.96 11.19
C TYR A 117 3.09 26.19 11.88
N ASP A 118 2.69 26.53 13.11
CA ASP A 118 1.58 25.82 13.80
C ASP A 118 0.33 26.70 14.07
N ASP A 119 0.34 28.00 13.72
CA ASP A 119 -0.74 28.95 14.08
C ASP A 119 -1.79 29.23 12.99
N ASP A 120 -1.69 28.65 11.77
CA ASP A 120 -2.59 29.04 10.65
C ASP A 120 -3.74 28.06 10.31
N ASP A 121 -3.94 26.97 11.07
CA ASP A 121 -5.08 26.06 10.85
C ASP A 121 -5.98 25.92 12.09
N ASN A 122 -7.11 26.64 12.04
CA ASN A 122 -8.25 26.62 12.98
C ASN A 122 -8.01 27.21 14.38
N GLU A 123 -7.90 28.55 14.45
CA GLU A 123 -8.25 29.33 15.64
C GLU A 123 -9.76 29.28 15.94
N MET A 124 -10.24 28.14 16.41
CA MET A 124 -11.42 28.04 17.25
C MET A 124 -11.31 26.69 17.97
N TRP A 125 -11.97 26.52 19.12
CA TRP A 125 -12.14 25.24 19.85
C TRP A 125 -11.24 24.98 21.07
N LEU A 126 -11.91 24.49 22.11
CA LEU A 126 -11.51 24.17 23.49
C LEU A 126 -11.08 25.37 24.35
N ALA A 127 -12.07 26.05 24.93
CA ALA A 127 -11.86 26.82 26.14
C ALA A 127 -11.66 25.81 27.29
N ALA A 128 -10.41 25.65 27.73
CA ALA A 128 -10.05 24.81 28.88
C ALA A 128 -10.98 25.10 30.08
N PRO A 129 -11.33 24.12 30.93
CA PRO A 129 -11.90 24.41 32.23
C PRO A 129 -10.93 25.37 32.92
N SER A 130 -11.39 26.56 33.32
CA SER A 130 -10.64 27.32 34.29
C SER A 130 -10.61 26.46 35.56
N SER A 131 -9.51 25.74 35.79
CA SER A 131 -9.16 25.31 37.14
C SER A 131 -9.37 26.52 38.04
N GLY A 132 -10.12 26.36 39.13
CA GLY A 132 -10.40 27.43 40.08
C GLY A 132 -9.11 28.13 40.53
N PRO A 133 -9.21 29.27 41.25
CA PRO A 133 -8.10 30.19 41.50
C PRO A 133 -6.89 29.62 42.31
N GLY A 134 -6.75 28.31 42.47
CA GLY A 134 -5.66 27.66 43.21
C GLY A 134 -4.44 27.20 42.41
N ALA A 135 -4.48 27.08 41.07
CA ALA A 135 -3.34 26.53 40.30
C ALA A 135 -2.34 27.59 39.81
N ALA A 136 -2.77 28.85 39.64
CA ALA A 136 -1.89 29.95 39.22
C ALA A 136 -1.02 30.51 40.38
N ALA A 137 -1.28 30.10 41.63
CA ALA A 137 -0.64 30.67 42.81
C ALA A 137 0.65 29.93 43.26
N ALA A 138 1.02 28.81 42.64
CA ALA A 138 2.14 27.99 43.13
C ALA A 138 3.50 28.22 42.42
N MET A 139 3.57 29.10 41.41
CA MET A 139 4.84 29.42 40.73
C MET A 139 5.16 30.92 40.65
N ALA A 140 4.47 31.76 41.44
CA ALA A 140 4.64 33.21 41.41
C ALA A 140 5.61 33.77 42.47
N ASP A 141 6.27 32.93 43.28
CA ASP A 141 7.27 33.37 44.26
C ASP A 141 8.64 32.76 43.96
N SER A 142 9.38 33.42 43.06
CA SER A 142 10.85 33.36 43.03
C SER A 142 11.37 34.75 42.67
N PRO A 143 12.25 35.34 43.48
CA PRO A 143 12.76 36.68 43.25
C PRO A 143 13.91 36.62 42.24
N ALA A 144 13.58 36.46 40.95
CA ALA A 144 14.51 36.68 39.84
C ALA A 144 13.75 36.91 38.52
N GLY A 145 13.41 38.16 38.23
CA GLY A 145 13.63 38.76 36.91
C GLY A 145 12.99 38.22 35.62
N GLY A 146 11.92 37.43 35.65
CA GLY A 146 11.21 37.03 34.40
C GLY A 146 9.70 36.91 34.59
N THR A 147 8.91 37.89 34.14
CA THR A 147 7.45 37.84 34.19
C THR A 147 6.90 37.16 32.93
N VAL A 148 6.46 35.91 33.03
CA VAL A 148 5.82 35.19 31.93
C VAL A 148 4.46 35.82 31.62
N GLN A 149 4.19 36.19 30.37
CA GLN A 149 2.92 36.85 30.02
C GLN A 149 1.71 35.89 30.18
N PRO A 150 0.54 36.38 30.67
CA PRO A 150 -0.66 35.55 30.90
C PRO A 150 -1.24 34.85 29.66
N GLU A 151 -0.85 35.26 28.46
CA GLU A 151 -1.29 34.65 27.20
C GLU A 151 -0.62 33.29 26.96
N PHE A 152 0.69 33.16 27.19
CA PHE A 152 1.42 31.90 27.03
C PHE A 152 0.94 30.84 28.01
N LEU A 153 0.62 31.22 29.25
CA LEU A 153 0.02 30.32 30.24
C LEU A 153 -1.36 29.82 29.79
N ARG A 154 -2.18 30.69 29.18
CA ARG A 154 -3.49 30.32 28.62
C ARG A 154 -3.35 29.39 27.41
N ARG A 155 -2.39 29.66 26.52
CA ARG A 155 -2.07 28.78 25.38
C ARG A 155 -1.64 27.39 25.87
N HIS A 156 -0.73 27.32 26.85
CA HIS A 156 -0.28 26.06 27.43
C HIS A 156 -1.42 25.25 28.05
N ALA A 157 -2.30 25.89 28.84
CA ALA A 157 -3.46 25.23 29.43
C ALA A 157 -4.43 24.67 28.38
N ARG A 158 -4.61 25.35 27.24
CA ARG A 158 -5.42 24.84 26.11
C ARG A 158 -4.77 23.63 25.45
N LEU A 159 -3.46 23.66 25.25
CA LEU A 159 -2.70 22.53 24.67
C LEU A 159 -2.76 21.30 25.59
N LEU A 160 -2.62 21.50 26.91
CA LEU A 160 -2.79 20.43 27.91
C LEU A 160 -4.19 19.80 27.83
N ALA A 161 -5.25 20.62 27.86
CA ALA A 161 -6.62 20.13 27.76
C ALA A 161 -6.89 19.38 26.45
N ARG A 162 -6.29 19.83 25.33
CA ARG A 162 -6.38 19.15 24.03
C ARG A 162 -5.65 17.82 24.04
N ALA A 163 -4.47 17.74 24.65
CA ALA A 163 -3.72 16.49 24.80
C ALA A 163 -4.48 15.49 25.68
N GLU A 164 -5.01 15.93 26.82
CA GLU A 164 -5.86 15.10 27.70
C GLU A 164 -7.10 14.58 26.98
N ALA A 165 -7.76 15.43 26.19
CA ALA A 165 -8.92 15.02 25.39
C ALA A 165 -8.53 13.99 24.30
N ALA A 166 -7.39 14.17 23.63
CA ALA A 166 -6.88 13.24 22.62
C ALA A 166 -6.51 11.87 23.23
N GLU A 167 -5.92 11.85 24.43
CA GLU A 167 -5.62 10.62 25.16
C GLU A 167 -6.91 9.92 25.63
N ALA A 168 -7.88 10.66 26.15
CA ALA A 168 -9.16 10.11 26.62
C ALA A 168 -10.13 9.70 25.50
N PHE A 169 -9.89 10.13 24.26
CA PHE A 169 -10.74 9.82 23.12
C PHE A 169 -10.65 8.34 22.73
N ARG A 170 -11.81 7.71 22.56
CA ARG A 170 -11.92 6.29 22.20
C ARG A 170 -12.26 6.13 20.72
N LEU A 171 -11.38 5.45 19.99
CA LEU A 171 -11.72 4.91 18.67
C LEU A 171 -12.36 3.54 18.87
N LEU A 172 -13.63 3.40 18.53
CA LEU A 172 -14.31 2.10 18.57
C LEU A 172 -14.23 1.46 17.18
N ILE A 173 -13.98 0.17 17.14
CA ILE A 173 -13.92 -0.58 15.88
C ILE A 173 -15.20 -1.38 15.72
N GLY A 174 -15.86 -1.20 14.59
CA GLY A 174 -17.05 -1.94 14.25
C GLY A 174 -17.29 -2.05 12.76
N SER A 175 -18.41 -2.65 12.41
CA SER A 175 -18.87 -2.70 11.02
C SER A 175 -20.38 -2.75 11.00
N ARG A 176 -20.96 -2.04 10.04
CA ARG A 176 -22.39 -2.16 9.75
C ARG A 176 -22.60 -3.22 8.68
N MET A 177 -23.69 -3.97 8.80
CA MET A 177 -24.02 -5.06 7.88
C MET A 177 -25.52 -5.30 7.82
N THR A 178 -25.95 -5.97 6.75
CA THR A 178 -27.32 -6.41 6.55
C THR A 178 -27.37 -7.93 6.54
N LEU A 179 -28.18 -8.50 7.44
CA LEU A 179 -28.48 -9.92 7.50
C LEU A 179 -29.77 -10.18 6.71
N GLN A 180 -29.70 -11.04 5.71
CA GLN A 180 -30.87 -11.50 4.96
C GLN A 180 -31.70 -12.46 5.82
N ALA A 181 -33.01 -12.52 5.57
CA ALA A 181 -33.82 -13.58 6.15
C ALA A 181 -33.36 -14.93 5.59
N ASP A 182 -33.45 -15.98 6.40
CA ASP A 182 -33.14 -17.32 5.95
C ASP A 182 -34.12 -17.68 4.82
N ALA A 183 -33.58 -18.09 3.67
CA ALA A 183 -34.44 -18.58 2.60
C ALA A 183 -35.13 -19.84 3.12
N GLY A 184 -36.43 -19.76 3.37
CA GLY A 184 -37.23 -20.95 3.69
C GLY A 184 -36.97 -22.00 2.62
N GLU A 185 -36.52 -23.19 3.02
CA GLU A 185 -36.23 -24.31 2.14
C GLU A 185 -37.42 -24.58 1.21
N GLY A 186 -37.32 -24.08 -0.02
CA GLY A 186 -38.16 -24.53 -1.12
C GLY A 186 -37.64 -25.88 -1.61
N ASN A 187 -38.33 -26.94 -1.19
CA ASN A 187 -38.28 -28.32 -1.72
C ASN A 187 -36.95 -29.09 -1.62
N GLY A 188 -36.84 -29.91 -0.57
CA GLY A 188 -35.97 -31.08 -0.53
C GLY A 188 -36.29 -31.94 0.70
N GLU A 189 -36.86 -33.11 0.50
CA GLU A 189 -37.16 -34.07 1.57
C GLU A 189 -35.90 -34.40 2.39
N LEU A 190 -35.89 -34.10 3.69
CA LEU A 190 -35.29 -34.92 4.76
C LEU A 190 -35.65 -34.33 6.12
N GLY A 191 -36.34 -35.13 6.93
CA GLY A 191 -36.95 -34.71 8.18
C GLY A 191 -36.00 -34.56 9.38
N LEU A 192 -36.60 -33.98 10.42
CA LEU A 192 -36.24 -33.96 11.84
C LEU A 192 -35.22 -32.91 12.30
N ARG A 193 -35.74 -31.75 12.72
CA ARG A 193 -35.73 -31.25 14.12
C ARG A 193 -36.38 -29.87 14.20
N GLN A 194 -37.70 -29.83 14.45
CA GLN A 194 -38.36 -28.63 14.98
C GLN A 194 -37.96 -28.47 16.45
N ARG A 195 -37.18 -27.44 16.76
CA ARG A 195 -37.12 -26.83 18.09
C ARG A 195 -37.56 -25.38 17.97
N ASP A 196 -38.35 -24.95 18.95
CA ASP A 196 -39.10 -23.70 19.04
C ASP A 196 -38.30 -22.44 18.67
N VAL A 197 -38.37 -22.03 17.40
CA VAL A 197 -38.03 -20.69 16.93
C VAL A 197 -39.36 -19.99 16.56
N PRO A 198 -39.65 -18.79 17.08
CA PRO A 198 -40.89 -18.06 16.74
C PRO A 198 -41.04 -17.88 15.23
N SER A 199 -42.25 -18.14 14.71
CA SER A 199 -42.57 -18.26 13.28
C SER A 199 -42.66 -16.94 12.49
N ASP A 200 -42.16 -15.82 13.02
CA ASP A 200 -42.15 -14.52 12.34
C ASP A 200 -40.71 -13.99 12.24
N VAL A 201 -39.95 -14.53 11.28
CA VAL A 201 -38.60 -14.06 10.97
C VAL A 201 -38.71 -12.73 10.18
N PRO A 202 -38.18 -11.60 10.67
CA PRO A 202 -38.27 -10.31 9.98
C PRO A 202 -37.52 -10.33 8.65
N SER A 203 -38.07 -9.69 7.62
CA SER A 203 -37.37 -9.50 6.34
C SER A 203 -36.21 -8.51 6.49
N GLY A 204 -34.96 -8.99 6.45
CA GLY A 204 -33.75 -8.17 6.46
C GLY A 204 -33.48 -7.43 7.79
N ILE A 205 -32.34 -7.67 8.44
CA ILE A 205 -31.95 -6.97 9.67
C ILE A 205 -30.67 -6.19 9.42
N ARG A 206 -30.70 -4.87 9.60
CA ARG A 206 -29.51 -4.01 9.51
C ARG A 206 -28.94 -3.80 10.92
N LEU A 207 -27.66 -4.10 11.10
CA LEU A 207 -26.98 -4.03 12.39
C LEU A 207 -25.67 -3.26 12.28
N ILE A 208 -25.25 -2.69 13.41
CA ILE A 208 -23.85 -2.37 13.68
C ILE A 208 -23.36 -3.33 14.75
N LEU A 209 -22.21 -3.94 14.53
CA LEU A 209 -21.50 -4.70 15.55
C LEU A 209 -20.22 -3.93 15.93
N LEU A 210 -20.03 -3.69 17.23
CA LEU A 210 -18.87 -3.02 17.81
C LEU A 210 -18.05 -4.04 18.61
N ALA A 211 -16.74 -4.12 18.37
CA ALA A 211 -15.85 -4.98 19.12
C ALA A 211 -15.57 -4.41 20.51
N GLN A 212 -15.80 -5.20 21.56
CA GLN A 212 -15.49 -4.79 22.93
C GLN A 212 -14.00 -4.98 23.24
N ASP A 213 -13.43 -6.07 22.75
CA ASP A 213 -12.05 -6.51 22.98
C ASP A 213 -11.50 -7.24 21.75
N ARG A 214 -10.30 -7.83 21.90
CA ARG A 214 -9.62 -8.57 20.82
C ARG A 214 -10.42 -9.78 20.33
N GLU A 215 -11.12 -10.47 21.22
CA GLU A 215 -11.94 -11.63 20.86
C GLU A 215 -13.18 -11.20 20.07
N GLY A 216 -13.83 -10.13 20.50
CA GLY A 216 -14.94 -9.51 19.76
C GLY A 216 -14.53 -9.03 18.38
N PHE A 217 -13.33 -8.45 18.24
CA PHE A 217 -12.80 -8.07 16.94
C PHE A 217 -12.51 -9.28 16.04
N GLY A 218 -11.97 -10.36 16.60
CA GLY A 218 -11.77 -11.62 15.88
C GLY A 218 -13.09 -12.19 15.35
N ASN A 219 -14.12 -12.24 16.20
CA ASN A 219 -15.47 -12.70 15.81
C ASN A 219 -16.07 -11.81 14.72
N LEU A 220 -15.94 -10.48 14.85
CA LEU A 220 -16.39 -9.54 13.83
C LEU A 220 -15.70 -9.78 12.48
N CYS A 221 -14.39 -10.01 12.49
CA CYS A 221 -13.62 -10.26 11.27
C CYS A 221 -13.97 -11.62 10.63
N GLU A 222 -14.22 -12.66 11.43
CA GLU A 222 -14.67 -13.97 10.94
C GLU A 222 -16.07 -13.89 10.33
N LEU A 223 -17.01 -13.15 10.94
CA LEU A 223 -18.34 -12.92 10.36
C LEU A 223 -18.25 -12.17 9.03
N ILE A 224 -17.46 -11.10 8.95
CA ILE A 224 -17.25 -10.38 7.67
C ILE A 224 -16.61 -11.32 6.63
N THR A 225 -15.63 -12.12 7.04
CA THR A 225 -14.98 -13.12 6.17
C THR A 225 -15.99 -14.13 5.62
N LEU A 226 -16.88 -14.66 6.46
CA LEU A 226 -17.94 -15.58 6.07
C LEU A 226 -18.80 -14.97 4.97
N GLY A 227 -19.31 -13.75 5.20
CA GLY A 227 -20.18 -13.08 4.24
C GLY A 227 -19.48 -12.70 2.94
N ARG A 228 -18.23 -12.24 3.00
CA ARG A 228 -17.43 -11.84 1.83
C ARG A 228 -16.97 -13.04 1.00
N ARG A 229 -16.73 -14.20 1.62
CA ARG A 229 -16.30 -15.42 0.90
C ARG A 229 -17.45 -16.15 0.21
N ARG A 230 -18.69 -15.91 0.63
CA ARG A 230 -19.91 -16.43 -0.04
C ARG A 230 -20.29 -15.64 -1.30
N ALA A 231 -19.73 -14.45 -1.49
CA ALA A 231 -20.08 -13.56 -2.60
C ALA A 231 -18.89 -13.30 -3.54
N ASP A 232 -19.20 -12.76 -4.71
CA ASP A 232 -18.20 -12.18 -5.60
C ASP A 232 -17.55 -10.94 -4.97
N LYS A 233 -16.31 -10.68 -5.38
CA LYS A 233 -15.52 -9.56 -4.87
C LYS A 233 -16.28 -8.23 -4.94
N GLY A 234 -16.31 -7.51 -3.82
CA GLY A 234 -17.01 -6.24 -3.69
C GLY A 234 -18.40 -6.34 -3.07
N SER A 235 -18.99 -7.54 -3.02
CA SER A 235 -20.27 -7.81 -2.36
C SER A 235 -20.08 -8.65 -1.10
N TYR A 236 -21.13 -8.88 -0.33
CA TYR A 236 -21.16 -9.83 0.79
C TYR A 236 -22.56 -10.42 0.92
N GLN A 237 -22.67 -11.60 1.52
CA GLN A 237 -23.95 -12.24 1.80
C GLN A 237 -23.95 -12.85 3.21
N LEU A 238 -24.74 -12.26 4.10
CA LEU A 238 -24.93 -12.72 5.47
C LEU A 238 -26.41 -13.00 5.72
N TYR A 239 -26.68 -13.95 6.60
CA TYR A 239 -28.02 -14.40 6.98
C TYR A 239 -28.20 -14.31 8.49
N GLN A 240 -29.44 -14.39 8.95
CA GLN A 240 -29.76 -14.36 10.39
C GLN A 240 -29.18 -15.59 11.12
N HIS A 241 -29.28 -16.78 10.53
CA HIS A 241 -28.73 -18.00 11.13
C HIS A 241 -27.21 -17.94 11.35
N ASP A 242 -26.45 -17.13 10.60
CA ASP A 242 -25.00 -17.00 10.78
C ASP A 242 -24.59 -16.57 12.20
N ILE A 243 -25.51 -15.97 12.95
CA ILE A 243 -25.28 -15.57 14.34
C ILE A 243 -26.34 -16.07 15.32
N SER A 244 -27.53 -16.49 14.86
CA SER A 244 -28.58 -17.05 15.74
C SER A 244 -28.52 -18.57 15.86
N ASP A 245 -28.07 -19.26 14.82
CA ASP A 245 -27.90 -20.72 14.78
C ASP A 245 -26.79 -21.09 13.77
N PRO A 246 -25.54 -20.68 14.05
CA PRO A 246 -24.43 -20.89 13.12
C PRO A 246 -24.12 -22.37 12.93
N ALA A 247 -23.58 -22.72 11.76
CA ALA A 247 -23.05 -24.06 11.52
C ALA A 247 -21.93 -24.41 12.52
N ALA A 248 -21.64 -25.71 12.65
CA ALA A 248 -20.73 -26.21 13.68
C ALA A 248 -19.31 -25.60 13.62
N GLU A 249 -18.83 -25.24 12.42
CA GLU A 249 -17.51 -24.61 12.22
C GLU A 249 -17.49 -23.14 12.70
N GLU A 250 -18.64 -22.48 12.66
CA GLU A 250 -18.87 -21.09 13.07
C GLU A 250 -19.59 -20.97 14.42
N ALA A 251 -19.67 -22.05 15.21
CA ALA A 251 -20.40 -22.08 16.50
C ALA A 251 -19.99 -20.95 17.48
N HIS A 252 -18.76 -20.45 17.38
CA HIS A 252 -18.24 -19.33 18.17
C HIS A 252 -18.89 -17.96 17.83
N LEU A 253 -19.56 -17.84 16.69
CA LEU A 253 -20.30 -16.63 16.28
C LEU A 253 -21.71 -16.57 16.89
N LEU A 254 -22.17 -17.61 17.58
CA LEU A 254 -23.50 -17.67 18.18
C LEU A 254 -23.70 -16.50 19.17
N GLY A 255 -24.62 -15.60 18.86
CA GLY A 255 -24.90 -14.39 19.62
C GLY A 255 -23.80 -13.33 19.56
N MET A 256 -22.78 -13.48 18.71
CA MET A 256 -21.60 -12.62 18.58
C MET A 256 -21.02 -12.21 19.93
N PRO A 257 -20.45 -13.15 20.71
CA PRO A 257 -19.92 -12.83 22.03
C PRO A 257 -18.79 -11.80 21.90
N HIS A 258 -18.63 -10.97 22.93
CA HIS A 258 -17.67 -9.84 22.96
C HIS A 258 -17.94 -8.73 21.92
N CYS A 259 -19.09 -8.74 21.25
CA CYS A 259 -19.57 -7.61 20.46
C CYS A 259 -20.79 -6.94 21.11
N LEU A 260 -20.94 -5.64 20.86
CA LEU A 260 -22.18 -4.90 21.13
C LEU A 260 -22.93 -4.68 19.82
N ALA A 261 -24.26 -4.83 19.83
CA ALA A 261 -25.11 -4.70 18.65
C ALA A 261 -25.97 -3.44 18.70
N LEU A 262 -26.09 -2.72 17.58
CA LEU A 262 -27.09 -1.68 17.39
C LEU A 262 -27.99 -2.07 16.23
N LEU A 263 -29.30 -2.21 16.48
CA LEU A 263 -30.30 -2.34 15.45
C LEU A 263 -30.44 -1.02 14.69
N LEU A 264 -30.31 -1.07 13.36
CA LEU A 264 -30.51 0.06 12.45
C LEU A 264 -31.89 -0.07 11.77
N PRO A 265 -32.96 0.45 12.38
CA PRO A 265 -34.29 0.37 11.81
C PRO A 265 -34.40 1.19 10.51
N ASP A 266 -35.33 0.80 9.64
CA ASP A 266 -35.74 1.65 8.52
C ASP A 266 -36.45 2.90 9.04
N TYR A 267 -36.27 4.01 8.33
CA TYR A 267 -36.90 5.28 8.69
C TYR A 267 -38.42 5.13 8.68
N CYS A 268 -39.07 5.45 9.80
CA CYS A 268 -40.50 5.19 10.02
C CYS A 268 -40.93 3.75 9.69
N ALA A 269 -40.11 2.75 10.03
CA ALA A 269 -40.48 1.34 9.93
C ALA A 269 -41.86 1.06 10.56
N ASP A 270 -42.55 0.06 10.02
CA ASP A 270 -43.78 -0.45 10.59
C ASP A 270 -43.54 -0.96 12.03
N PRO A 271 -44.39 -0.61 13.02
CA PRO A 271 -44.19 -1.01 14.42
C PRO A 271 -44.08 -2.52 14.64
N ASP A 272 -44.82 -3.34 13.89
CA ASP A 272 -44.80 -4.80 14.06
C ASP A 272 -43.48 -5.37 13.53
N THR A 273 -43.02 -4.87 12.37
CA THR A 273 -41.70 -5.22 11.81
C THR A 273 -40.57 -4.82 12.77
N LEU A 274 -40.61 -3.58 13.27
CA LEU A 274 -39.62 -3.07 14.21
C LEU A 274 -39.61 -3.87 15.53
N ARG A 275 -40.80 -4.23 16.05
CA ARG A 275 -40.92 -5.08 17.24
C ARG A 275 -40.31 -6.45 17.01
N ALA A 276 -40.60 -7.10 15.88
CA ALA A 276 -40.05 -8.40 15.55
C ALA A 276 -38.52 -8.35 15.43
N GLN A 277 -37.97 -7.32 14.77
CA GLN A 277 -36.52 -7.10 14.68
C GLN A 277 -35.88 -6.88 16.06
N ALA A 278 -36.49 -6.06 16.92
CA ALA A 278 -35.99 -5.78 18.26
C ALA A 278 -36.06 -7.02 19.18
N GLN A 279 -37.13 -7.82 19.10
CA GLN A 279 -37.28 -9.07 19.84
C GLN A 279 -36.26 -10.11 19.39
N TRP A 280 -36.05 -10.26 18.08
CA TRP A 280 -35.01 -11.15 17.54
C TRP A 280 -33.62 -10.71 18.04
N CYS A 281 -33.30 -9.43 17.95
CA CYS A 281 -32.05 -8.88 18.45
C CYS A 281 -31.87 -9.14 19.96
N ARG A 282 -32.93 -8.96 20.75
CA ARG A 282 -32.92 -9.25 22.19
C ARG A 282 -32.66 -10.72 22.49
N ALA A 283 -33.25 -11.63 21.70
CA ALA A 283 -33.04 -13.07 21.84
C ALA A 283 -31.59 -13.48 21.50
N VAL A 284 -31.00 -12.88 20.46
CA VAL A 284 -29.65 -13.22 19.98
C VAL A 284 -28.55 -12.61 20.85
N PHE A 285 -28.67 -11.34 21.23
CA PHE A 285 -27.59 -10.60 21.91
C PHE A 285 -27.81 -10.40 23.42
N GLY A 286 -29.00 -10.69 23.94
CA GLY A 286 -29.36 -10.44 25.33
C GLY A 286 -29.37 -8.95 25.68
N GLU A 287 -28.61 -8.56 26.72
CA GLU A 287 -28.48 -7.15 27.15
C GLU A 287 -27.49 -6.32 26.31
N ARG A 288 -26.76 -6.95 25.37
CA ARG A 288 -25.72 -6.29 24.54
C ARG A 288 -26.28 -5.65 23.28
N VAL A 289 -27.54 -5.21 23.30
CA VAL A 289 -28.21 -4.63 22.13
C VAL A 289 -28.96 -3.35 22.43
N TRP A 290 -28.94 -2.44 21.47
CA TRP A 290 -29.63 -1.16 21.48
C TRP A 290 -30.35 -0.94 20.16
N ILE A 291 -31.36 -0.07 20.17
CA ILE A 291 -32.01 0.44 18.96
C ILE A 291 -31.41 1.81 18.65
N ALA A 292 -30.88 1.99 17.44
CA ALA A 292 -30.31 3.27 17.01
C ALA A 292 -31.43 4.29 16.73
N LEU A 293 -31.39 5.42 17.45
CA LEU A 293 -32.26 6.58 17.23
C LEU A 293 -31.53 7.55 16.31
N GLU A 294 -31.90 7.55 15.03
CA GLU A 294 -31.36 8.45 14.01
C GLU A 294 -32.36 9.59 13.75
N LEU A 295 -31.98 10.81 14.13
CA LEU A 295 -32.79 12.02 13.92
C LEU A 295 -32.03 12.94 12.97
N LEU A 296 -32.45 12.96 11.70
CA LEU A 296 -31.73 13.61 10.61
C LEU A 296 -32.47 14.83 10.06
N GLN A 297 -33.45 15.36 10.82
CA GLN A 297 -34.34 16.45 10.40
C GLN A 297 -35.12 16.06 9.14
N GLU A 298 -35.59 14.82 9.10
CA GLU A 298 -36.50 14.36 8.06
C GLU A 298 -37.96 14.67 8.47
N HIS A 299 -38.87 14.58 7.51
CA HIS A 299 -40.24 15.08 7.63
C HIS A 299 -41.08 14.38 8.71
N ALA A 300 -40.71 13.16 9.11
CA ALA A 300 -41.44 12.31 10.05
C ALA A 300 -40.61 11.92 11.30
N ASP A 301 -39.60 12.71 11.67
CA ASP A 301 -38.69 12.39 12.78
C ASP A 301 -39.42 12.20 14.11
N ALA A 302 -40.50 12.97 14.33
CA ALA A 302 -41.34 12.83 15.52
C ALA A 302 -42.04 11.46 15.58
N LEU A 303 -42.63 11.02 14.46
CA LEU A 303 -43.27 9.70 14.34
C LEU A 303 -42.25 8.57 14.43
N HIS A 304 -41.10 8.72 13.76
CA HIS A 304 -40.00 7.77 13.85
C HIS A 304 -39.57 7.57 15.31
N ARG A 305 -39.32 8.67 16.02
CA ARG A 305 -38.95 8.65 17.43
C ARG A 305 -40.02 7.98 18.30
N GLU A 306 -41.29 8.36 18.14
CA GLU A 306 -42.41 7.81 18.91
C GLU A 306 -42.50 6.28 18.74
N ARG A 307 -42.39 5.78 17.50
CA ARG A 307 -42.40 4.33 17.22
C ARG A 307 -41.23 3.61 17.87
N LEU A 308 -40.03 4.19 17.82
CA LEU A 308 -38.85 3.61 18.46
C LEU A 308 -38.97 3.61 19.99
N GLU A 309 -39.49 4.69 20.59
CA GLU A 309 -39.75 4.77 22.03
C GLU A 309 -40.78 3.74 22.49
N ALA A 310 -41.87 3.55 21.72
CA ALA A 310 -42.88 2.54 22.01
C ALA A 310 -42.30 1.12 21.95
N VAL A 311 -41.61 0.76 20.87
CA VAL A 311 -41.01 -0.59 20.75
C VAL A 311 -39.90 -0.81 21.77
N ALA A 312 -39.07 0.19 22.07
CA ALA A 312 -38.08 0.10 23.13
C ALA A 312 -38.70 -0.20 24.51
N ALA A 313 -39.83 0.46 24.83
CA ALA A 313 -40.56 0.21 26.08
C ALA A 313 -41.19 -1.19 26.12
N GLU A 314 -41.74 -1.67 25.01
CA GLU A 314 -42.38 -3.00 24.90
C GLU A 314 -41.36 -4.15 24.95
N THR A 315 -40.20 -3.98 24.32
CA THR A 315 -39.19 -5.04 24.18
C THR A 315 -38.10 -4.99 25.25
N GLY A 316 -38.00 -3.88 25.98
CA GLY A 316 -36.92 -3.63 26.94
C GLY A 316 -35.55 -3.34 26.30
N VAL A 317 -35.48 -3.16 24.98
CA VAL A 317 -34.23 -2.82 24.28
C VAL A 317 -34.01 -1.30 24.35
N PRO A 318 -32.91 -0.81 24.97
CA PRO A 318 -32.68 0.62 25.14
C PRO A 318 -32.41 1.36 23.82
N LEU A 319 -32.83 2.62 23.76
CA LEU A 319 -32.50 3.54 22.67
C LEU A 319 -31.12 4.16 22.85
N VAL A 320 -30.39 4.34 21.75
CA VAL A 320 -29.11 5.05 21.71
C VAL A 320 -29.06 6.07 20.59
N ALA A 321 -28.51 7.25 20.84
CA ALA A 321 -28.38 8.29 19.83
C ALA A 321 -27.32 7.91 18.77
N ALA A 322 -27.67 7.99 17.49
CA ALA A 322 -26.75 7.72 16.39
C ALA A 322 -26.87 8.81 15.29
N GLY A 323 -25.75 9.22 14.71
CA GLY A 323 -25.70 10.32 13.73
C GLY A 323 -25.77 9.91 12.27
N ALA A 324 -25.67 8.60 11.98
CA ALA A 324 -25.64 8.05 10.63
C ALA A 324 -24.65 8.79 9.71
N VAL A 325 -23.46 9.06 10.25
CA VAL A 325 -22.48 10.00 9.72
C VAL A 325 -21.85 9.44 8.44
N GLN A 326 -21.92 10.23 7.37
CA GLN A 326 -21.26 9.97 6.09
C GLN A 326 -20.24 11.06 5.73
N MET A 327 -20.21 12.14 6.50
CA MET A 327 -19.44 13.35 6.24
C MET A 327 -18.83 13.89 7.56
N HIS A 328 -17.58 14.33 7.58
CA HIS A 328 -17.05 15.01 8.77
C HIS A 328 -17.71 16.39 8.96
N VAL A 329 -18.01 17.11 7.86
CA VAL A 329 -18.62 18.45 7.89
C VAL A 329 -19.79 18.59 6.91
N ARG A 330 -20.72 19.50 7.23
CA ARG A 330 -21.91 19.79 6.43
C ARG A 330 -21.59 20.20 4.98
N SER A 331 -20.47 20.90 4.76
CA SER A 331 -20.04 21.37 3.43
C SER A 331 -19.61 20.24 2.48
N ARG A 332 -19.47 18.99 2.95
CA ARG A 332 -19.20 17.81 2.11
C ARG A 332 -20.42 17.28 1.35
N LYS A 333 -21.63 17.82 1.59
CA LYS A 333 -22.87 17.37 0.92
C LYS A 333 -22.78 17.31 -0.61
N PRO A 334 -22.24 18.31 -1.32
CA PRO A 334 -22.11 18.22 -2.78
C PRO A 334 -21.24 17.03 -3.23
N LEU A 335 -20.18 16.71 -2.49
CA LEU A 335 -19.36 15.54 -2.78
C LEU A 335 -20.13 14.24 -2.53
N ALA A 336 -20.86 14.14 -1.41
CA ALA A 336 -21.68 12.96 -1.10
C ALA A 336 -22.73 12.69 -2.18
N ASP A 337 -23.34 13.74 -2.74
CA ASP A 337 -24.30 13.61 -3.84
C ASP A 337 -23.61 13.12 -5.13
N VAL A 338 -22.43 13.66 -5.44
CA VAL A 338 -21.62 13.22 -6.59
C VAL A 338 -21.20 11.76 -6.44
N LEU A 339 -20.79 11.33 -5.25
CA LEU A 339 -20.48 9.92 -4.98
C LEU A 339 -21.70 9.02 -5.22
N THR A 340 -22.88 9.47 -4.77
CA THR A 340 -24.15 8.76 -5.01
C THR A 340 -24.47 8.65 -6.50
N ALA A 341 -24.33 9.74 -7.26
CA ALA A 341 -24.51 9.75 -8.70
C ALA A 341 -23.53 8.81 -9.42
N ILE A 342 -22.25 8.81 -9.03
CA ILE A 342 -21.23 7.89 -9.58
C ILE A 342 -21.62 6.44 -9.28
N ARG A 343 -22.03 6.13 -8.04
CA ARG A 343 -22.46 4.78 -7.61
C ARG A 343 -23.64 4.26 -8.43
N LEU A 344 -24.60 5.13 -8.74
CA LEU A 344 -25.80 4.78 -9.50
C LEU A 344 -25.60 4.85 -11.03
N GLY A 345 -24.45 5.34 -11.50
CA GLY A 345 -24.16 5.46 -12.94
C GLY A 345 -25.04 6.47 -13.67
N GLN A 346 -25.57 7.47 -12.98
CA GLN A 346 -26.50 8.47 -13.54
C GLN A 346 -26.14 9.90 -13.12
N PRO A 347 -26.50 10.93 -13.89
CA PRO A 347 -26.24 12.32 -13.51
C PRO A 347 -27.06 12.75 -12.29
N LEU A 348 -26.60 13.76 -11.56
CA LEU A 348 -27.22 14.28 -10.33
C LEU A 348 -28.71 14.60 -10.51
N GLY A 349 -29.08 15.24 -11.62
CA GLY A 349 -30.47 15.60 -11.91
C GLY A 349 -31.41 14.40 -12.05
N ALA A 350 -30.89 13.20 -12.32
CA ALA A 350 -31.67 11.96 -12.45
C ALA A 350 -31.76 11.14 -11.15
N CYS A 351 -30.93 11.45 -10.14
CA CYS A 351 -30.84 10.64 -8.91
C CYS A 351 -32.10 10.69 -8.03
N GLY A 352 -32.91 11.76 -8.13
CA GLY A 352 -34.18 11.90 -7.40
C GLY A 352 -34.05 11.63 -5.90
N MET A 353 -34.91 10.74 -5.37
CA MET A 353 -34.96 10.37 -3.95
C MET A 353 -33.76 9.55 -3.47
N ALA A 354 -32.85 9.14 -4.36
CA ALA A 354 -31.62 8.48 -3.93
C ALA A 354 -30.61 9.45 -3.29
N LEU A 355 -30.76 10.77 -3.52
CA LEU A 355 -29.98 11.80 -2.83
C LEU A 355 -30.58 12.10 -1.46
N ALA A 356 -29.74 12.25 -0.45
CA ALA A 356 -30.20 12.70 0.86
C ALA A 356 -30.85 14.09 0.76
N PRO A 357 -32.03 14.32 1.39
CA PRO A 357 -32.78 15.57 1.24
C PRO A 357 -32.09 16.77 1.90
N ASN A 358 -31.19 16.52 2.84
CA ASN A 358 -30.47 17.55 3.59
C ASN A 358 -29.01 17.11 3.87
N ALA A 359 -28.26 17.96 4.56
CA ALA A 359 -26.84 17.73 4.88
C ALA A 359 -26.60 17.28 6.33
N GLU A 360 -27.58 16.63 6.99
CA GLU A 360 -27.52 16.32 8.42
C GLU A 360 -26.68 15.10 8.78
N ARG A 361 -26.30 14.27 7.80
CA ARG A 361 -25.41 13.10 7.96
C ARG A 361 -23.93 13.48 8.15
N HIS A 362 -23.66 14.45 9.04
CA HIS A 362 -22.31 14.88 9.40
C HIS A 362 -22.06 14.85 10.92
N LEU A 363 -20.79 15.00 11.35
CA LEU A 363 -20.47 15.14 12.77
C LEU A 363 -21.01 16.49 13.31
N ARG A 364 -21.96 16.42 14.25
CA ARG A 364 -22.74 17.58 14.74
C ARG A 364 -22.21 18.11 16.08
N MET A 365 -22.35 19.40 16.31
CA MET A 365 -21.95 20.01 17.59
C MET A 365 -22.75 19.44 18.77
N ARG A 366 -22.10 19.24 19.92
CA ARG A 366 -22.75 18.73 21.16
C ARG A 366 -23.97 19.53 21.58
N GLN A 367 -23.95 20.85 21.41
CA GLN A 367 -25.09 21.72 21.71
C GLN A 367 -26.32 21.40 20.82
N ARG A 368 -26.10 21.00 19.57
CA ARG A 368 -27.18 20.58 18.67
C ARG A 368 -27.70 19.21 19.08
N LEU A 369 -26.79 18.27 19.37
CA LEU A 369 -27.14 16.93 19.82
C LEU A 369 -27.96 16.96 21.13
N SER A 370 -27.58 17.81 22.09
CA SER A 370 -28.28 17.95 23.37
C SER A 370 -29.70 18.50 23.27
N ARG A 371 -30.03 19.17 22.16
CA ARG A 371 -31.40 19.64 21.87
C ARG A 371 -32.21 18.62 21.07
N LEU A 372 -31.52 17.77 20.32
CA LEU A 372 -32.14 16.82 19.40
C LEU A 372 -32.48 15.50 20.08
N TYR A 373 -31.56 14.98 20.90
CA TYR A 373 -31.69 13.69 21.55
C TYR A 373 -32.05 13.79 23.03
N PRO A 374 -32.80 12.82 23.57
CA PRO A 374 -32.95 12.62 25.01
C PRO A 374 -31.58 12.45 25.69
N ARG A 375 -31.47 12.90 26.94
CA ARG A 375 -30.22 12.80 27.72
C ARG A 375 -29.82 11.35 27.95
N GLU A 376 -30.80 10.47 28.12
CA GLU A 376 -30.62 9.03 28.33
C GLU A 376 -30.01 8.38 27.09
N ALA A 377 -30.51 8.72 25.90
CA ALA A 377 -29.99 8.21 24.63
C ALA A 377 -28.54 8.68 24.37
N LEU A 378 -28.20 9.92 24.75
CA LEU A 378 -26.82 10.41 24.70
C LEU A 378 -25.93 9.69 25.72
N ALA A 379 -26.41 9.46 26.94
CA ALA A 379 -25.67 8.72 27.97
C ALA A 379 -25.38 7.27 27.56
N GLN A 380 -26.30 6.60 26.85
CA GLN A 380 -26.05 5.25 26.30
C GLN A 380 -24.86 5.25 25.32
N THR A 381 -24.62 6.32 24.56
CA THR A 381 -23.46 6.37 23.65
C THR A 381 -22.13 6.28 24.41
N VAL A 382 -22.03 6.99 25.53
CA VAL A 382 -20.85 6.99 26.39
C VAL A 382 -20.71 5.65 27.11
N LYS A 383 -21.82 5.05 27.57
CA LYS A 383 -21.82 3.72 28.17
C LYS A 383 -21.28 2.65 27.23
N ILE A 384 -21.72 2.66 25.97
CA ILE A 384 -21.22 1.74 24.93
C ILE A 384 -19.73 1.99 24.67
N ALA A 385 -19.32 3.25 24.51
CA ALA A 385 -17.91 3.59 24.30
C ALA A 385 -16.99 3.17 25.46
N GLN A 386 -17.47 3.23 26.70
CA GLN A 386 -16.73 2.76 27.88
C GLN A 386 -16.65 1.23 27.95
N ALA A 387 -17.58 0.51 27.33
CA ALA A 387 -17.58 -0.96 27.29
C ALA A 387 -16.72 -1.54 26.15
N CYS A 388 -16.14 -0.69 25.30
CA CYS A 388 -15.22 -1.08 24.23
C CYS A 388 -13.80 -0.58 24.55
N ASP A 389 -12.90 -1.52 24.84
CA ASP A 389 -11.48 -1.28 25.17
C ASP A 389 -10.52 -1.82 24.08
N PHE A 390 -11.05 -2.37 22.98
CA PHE A 390 -10.22 -2.86 21.89
C PHE A 390 -9.37 -1.76 21.24
N SER A 391 -8.09 -2.05 21.01
CA SER A 391 -7.16 -1.24 20.22
C SER A 391 -6.47 -2.12 19.20
N LEU A 392 -6.18 -1.58 18.01
CA LEU A 392 -5.40 -2.28 17.00
C LEU A 392 -3.96 -2.55 17.45
N ASP A 393 -3.44 -1.83 18.45
CA ASP A 393 -2.12 -2.13 19.05
C ASP A 393 -2.08 -3.51 19.75
N ALA A 394 -3.24 -4.10 20.07
CA ALA A 394 -3.32 -5.44 20.64
C ALA A 394 -3.13 -6.55 19.59
N LEU A 395 -3.13 -6.21 18.29
CA LEU A 395 -2.88 -7.16 17.21
C LEU A 395 -1.38 -7.44 17.11
N ARG A 396 -0.93 -8.47 17.83
CA ARG A 396 0.43 -9.02 17.65
C ARG A 396 0.42 -10.08 16.57
N TYR A 397 1.34 -9.95 15.63
CA TYR A 397 1.50 -10.89 14.54
C TYR A 397 2.47 -12.00 14.91
N GLU A 398 2.03 -13.24 14.77
CA GLU A 398 2.85 -14.43 15.01
C GLU A 398 2.98 -15.22 13.71
N TYR A 399 4.20 -15.62 13.36
CA TYR A 399 4.46 -16.48 12.21
C TYR A 399 4.21 -17.95 12.54
N PRO A 400 3.92 -18.79 11.52
CA PRO A 400 3.82 -20.23 11.70
C PRO A 400 5.11 -20.86 12.26
N GLU A 401 4.94 -21.75 13.24
CA GLU A 401 6.05 -22.48 13.90
C GLU A 401 6.42 -23.79 13.19
N GLU A 402 5.55 -24.27 12.30
CA GLU A 402 5.58 -25.62 11.69
C GLU A 402 6.81 -25.90 10.82
N LEU A 403 7.51 -24.85 10.38
CA LEU A 403 8.73 -24.97 9.58
C LEU A 403 9.93 -25.48 10.38
N VAL A 404 9.87 -25.43 11.72
CA VAL A 404 10.97 -25.85 12.59
C VAL A 404 10.84 -27.36 12.86
N PRO A 405 11.84 -28.19 12.47
CA PRO A 405 11.79 -29.63 12.73
C PRO A 405 11.77 -29.95 14.24
N LYS A 406 11.15 -31.09 14.60
CA LYS A 406 11.14 -31.58 15.98
C LYS A 406 12.57 -31.72 16.50
N GLY A 407 12.85 -31.14 17.67
CA GLY A 407 14.17 -31.13 18.29
C GLY A 407 15.02 -29.89 17.99
N HIS A 408 14.54 -28.97 17.15
CA HIS A 408 15.17 -27.69 16.90
C HIS A 408 14.37 -26.53 17.51
N THR A 409 15.06 -25.44 17.82
CA THR A 409 14.45 -24.12 18.01
C THR A 409 14.52 -23.35 16.68
N PRO A 410 13.72 -22.30 16.48
CA PRO A 410 13.80 -21.47 15.27
C PRO A 410 15.22 -20.96 15.03
N SER A 411 15.89 -20.50 16.08
CA SER A 411 17.25 -19.97 16.04
C SER A 411 18.29 -21.07 15.75
N SER A 412 18.13 -22.28 16.30
CA SER A 412 19.06 -23.39 16.02
C SER A 412 18.90 -23.93 14.60
N TYR A 413 17.67 -24.02 14.09
CA TYR A 413 17.41 -24.45 12.72
C TYR A 413 17.88 -23.43 11.69
N LEU A 414 17.58 -22.13 11.91
CA LEU A 414 18.06 -21.05 11.05
C LEU A 414 19.58 -21.06 10.95
N ARG A 415 20.28 -21.22 12.08
CA ARG A 415 21.74 -21.30 12.12
C ARG A 415 22.26 -22.52 11.37
N GLN A 416 21.68 -23.69 11.54
CA GLN A 416 22.07 -24.92 10.83
C GLN A 416 21.97 -24.74 9.31
N GLU A 417 20.82 -24.31 8.81
CA GLU A 417 20.59 -24.16 7.37
C GLU A 417 21.49 -23.06 6.77
N THR A 418 21.69 -21.97 7.52
CA THR A 418 22.61 -20.90 7.12
C THR A 418 24.05 -21.40 7.01
N LEU A 419 24.52 -22.21 7.97
CA LEU A 419 25.88 -22.78 7.93
C LEU A 419 26.04 -23.82 6.82
N ALA A 420 25.01 -24.63 6.56
CA ALA A 420 25.00 -25.56 5.43
C ALA A 420 25.12 -24.81 4.09
N GLY A 421 24.36 -23.73 3.92
CA GLY A 421 24.45 -22.87 2.75
C GLY A 421 25.79 -22.11 2.66
N ALA A 422 26.35 -21.68 3.79
CA ALA A 422 27.66 -21.03 3.83
C ALA A 422 28.78 -21.99 3.36
N ALA A 423 28.72 -23.28 3.70
CA ALA A 423 29.68 -24.28 3.22
C ALA A 423 29.65 -24.43 1.69
N LEU A 424 28.48 -24.23 1.06
CA LEU A 424 28.33 -24.25 -0.40
C LEU A 424 28.79 -22.94 -1.07
N ARG A 425 28.54 -21.78 -0.43
CA ARG A 425 28.97 -20.46 -0.94
C ARG A 425 30.47 -20.23 -0.78
N TYR A 426 31.09 -20.85 0.22
CA TYR A 426 32.50 -20.70 0.59
C TYR A 426 33.20 -22.08 0.64
N PRO A 427 33.44 -22.73 -0.51
CA PRO A 427 34.04 -24.06 -0.55
C PRO A 427 35.45 -24.10 0.06
N ASP A 428 36.19 -23.00 0.00
CA ASP A 428 37.54 -22.85 0.58
C ASP A 428 37.51 -22.42 2.06
N GLY A 429 36.32 -22.36 2.67
CA GLY A 429 36.10 -21.96 4.06
C GLY A 429 35.57 -20.54 4.22
N ILE A 430 34.76 -20.32 5.27
CA ILE A 430 34.11 -19.03 5.57
C ILE A 430 35.16 -18.05 6.11
N PRO A 431 35.35 -16.86 5.50
CA PRO A 431 36.26 -15.84 5.99
C PRO A 431 35.92 -15.37 7.41
N GLN A 432 36.93 -15.00 8.21
CA GLN A 432 36.72 -14.59 9.61
C GLN A 432 35.80 -13.35 9.75
N SER A 433 35.90 -12.40 8.81
CA SER A 433 35.03 -11.22 8.75
C SER A 433 33.56 -11.59 8.52
N VAL A 434 33.30 -12.58 7.66
CA VAL A 434 31.95 -13.09 7.36
C VAL A 434 31.40 -13.86 8.55
N ARG A 435 32.24 -14.68 9.21
CA ARG A 435 31.86 -15.40 10.43
C ARG A 435 31.41 -14.45 11.53
N GLN A 436 32.18 -13.38 11.81
CA GLN A 436 31.80 -12.39 12.82
C GLN A 436 30.45 -11.74 12.48
N ARG A 437 30.25 -11.36 11.20
CA ARG A 437 28.96 -10.79 10.76
C ARG A 437 27.80 -11.76 10.93
N LEU A 438 27.96 -13.04 10.63
CA LEU A 438 26.93 -14.04 10.85
C LEU A 438 26.51 -14.10 12.32
N GLU A 439 27.46 -14.10 13.25
CA GLU A 439 27.16 -14.08 14.69
C GLU A 439 26.39 -12.81 15.10
N ASP A 440 26.83 -11.64 14.62
CA ASP A 440 26.16 -10.37 14.90
C ASP A 440 24.73 -10.33 14.32
N GLU A 441 24.53 -10.85 13.10
CA GLU A 441 23.21 -10.96 12.46
C GLU A 441 22.31 -11.95 13.21
N PHE A 442 22.80 -13.14 13.58
CA PHE A 442 22.00 -14.10 14.35
C PHE A 442 21.53 -13.52 15.68
N ALA A 443 22.43 -12.85 16.42
CA ALA A 443 22.08 -12.22 17.69
C ALA A 443 20.99 -11.16 17.51
N LEU A 444 21.04 -10.36 16.45
CA LEU A 444 20.02 -9.34 16.18
C LEU A 444 18.69 -9.94 15.72
N ILE A 445 18.71 -11.00 14.92
CA ILE A 445 17.51 -11.71 14.46
C ILE A 445 16.79 -12.33 15.67
N GLU A 446 17.53 -12.96 16.58
CA GLU A 446 17.00 -13.54 17.82
C GLU A 446 16.48 -12.46 18.78
N GLU A 447 17.22 -11.36 18.97
CA GLU A 447 16.79 -10.22 19.79
C GLU A 447 15.44 -9.65 19.32
N LYS A 448 15.18 -9.64 18.00
CA LYS A 448 13.96 -9.10 17.39
C LYS A 448 12.87 -10.15 17.15
N GLY A 449 13.15 -11.44 17.36
CA GLY A 449 12.18 -12.53 17.14
C GLY A 449 11.83 -12.77 15.67
N TYR A 450 12.76 -12.54 14.74
CA TYR A 450 12.52 -12.64 13.29
C TYR A 450 12.87 -14.01 12.67
N GLU A 451 13.23 -15.01 13.46
CA GLU A 451 13.68 -16.32 12.95
C GLU A 451 12.64 -16.99 12.05
N HIS A 452 11.37 -17.02 12.47
CA HIS A 452 10.29 -17.62 11.69
C HIS A 452 10.06 -16.92 10.35
N PHE A 453 10.28 -15.60 10.30
CA PHE A 453 10.17 -14.85 9.05
C PHE A 453 11.26 -15.27 8.05
N PHE A 454 12.52 -15.36 8.49
CA PHE A 454 13.62 -15.85 7.64
C PHE A 454 13.39 -17.29 7.18
N LEU A 455 12.94 -18.16 8.08
CA LEU A 455 12.64 -19.55 7.76
C LEU A 455 11.48 -19.69 6.76
N THR A 456 10.46 -18.83 6.85
CA THR A 456 9.34 -18.81 5.90
C THR A 456 9.80 -18.42 4.50
N VAL A 457 10.61 -17.37 4.38
CA VAL A 457 11.15 -16.98 3.07
C VAL A 457 12.13 -18.03 2.54
N TYR A 458 12.97 -18.60 3.40
CA TYR A 458 13.87 -19.69 3.04
C TYR A 458 13.10 -20.90 2.49
N ASP A 459 12.00 -21.30 3.11
CA ASP A 459 11.19 -22.42 2.65
C ASP A 459 10.59 -22.19 1.26
N ILE A 460 10.03 -20.99 1.01
CA ILE A 460 9.50 -20.60 -0.29
C ILE A 460 10.60 -20.62 -1.37
N VAL A 461 11.78 -20.08 -1.05
CA VAL A 461 12.95 -20.08 -1.95
C VAL A 461 13.45 -21.50 -2.21
N ARG A 462 13.51 -22.35 -1.17
CA ARG A 462 13.90 -23.76 -1.26
C ARG A 462 12.95 -24.54 -2.17
N PHE A 463 11.63 -24.33 -2.03
CA PHE A 463 10.63 -24.91 -2.93
C PHE A 463 10.86 -24.48 -4.39
N ALA A 464 10.99 -23.16 -4.62
CA ALA A 464 11.20 -22.61 -5.96
C ALA A 464 12.44 -23.22 -6.63
N ARG A 465 13.58 -23.25 -5.92
CA ARG A 465 14.83 -23.85 -6.40
C ARG A 465 14.69 -25.35 -6.64
N GLY A 466 14.01 -26.08 -5.75
CA GLY A 466 13.72 -27.51 -5.91
C GLY A 466 12.89 -27.84 -7.15
N LYS A 467 12.10 -26.87 -7.65
CA LYS A 467 11.35 -26.95 -8.92
C LYS A 467 12.05 -26.31 -10.12
N GLY A 468 13.32 -25.91 -9.96
CA GLY A 468 14.10 -25.22 -10.99
C GLY A 468 13.49 -23.86 -11.40
N ILE A 469 12.78 -23.19 -10.49
CA ILE A 469 12.28 -21.83 -10.70
C ILE A 469 13.40 -20.87 -10.32
N LEU A 470 13.81 -20.00 -11.25
CA LEU A 470 14.77 -18.94 -10.94
C LEU A 470 14.14 -17.92 -9.98
N CYS A 471 14.87 -17.59 -8.93
CA CYS A 471 14.48 -16.59 -7.95
C CYS A 471 15.66 -15.71 -7.55
N GLN A 472 15.38 -14.45 -7.19
CA GLN A 472 16.39 -13.52 -6.73
C GLN A 472 15.82 -12.56 -5.68
N GLY A 473 16.37 -12.62 -4.46
CA GLY A 473 16.14 -11.63 -3.43
C GLY A 473 16.78 -10.29 -3.77
N ARG A 474 16.14 -9.20 -3.38
CA ARG A 474 16.61 -7.81 -3.63
C ARG A 474 16.30 -6.89 -2.45
N GLY A 475 16.54 -5.59 -2.63
CA GLY A 475 16.25 -4.59 -1.60
C GLY A 475 17.24 -4.69 -0.44
N SER A 476 16.80 -4.34 0.77
CA SER A 476 17.64 -4.38 1.96
C SER A 476 18.07 -5.79 2.36
N ALA A 477 17.33 -6.83 1.99
CA ALA A 477 17.69 -8.23 2.25
C ALA A 477 19.06 -8.62 1.67
N ALA A 478 19.49 -7.98 0.57
CA ALA A 478 20.82 -8.20 -0.01
C ALA A 478 21.98 -7.68 0.88
N ASN A 479 21.68 -6.94 1.96
CA ASN A 479 22.65 -6.52 2.97
C ASN A 479 22.95 -7.59 4.04
N SER A 480 22.21 -8.71 4.05
CA SER A 480 22.35 -9.77 5.05
C SER A 480 23.19 -10.93 4.52
N VAL A 481 24.19 -11.31 5.30
CA VAL A 481 24.99 -12.53 5.07
C VAL A 481 24.13 -13.77 5.31
N VAL A 482 23.22 -13.74 6.29
CA VAL A 482 22.26 -14.84 6.51
C VAL A 482 21.41 -15.07 5.25
N CYS A 483 20.82 -14.03 4.67
CA CYS A 483 20.05 -14.15 3.42
C CYS A 483 20.87 -14.69 2.24
N TYR A 484 22.14 -14.27 2.13
CA TYR A 484 23.04 -14.74 1.07
C TYR A 484 23.37 -16.23 1.20
N CYS A 485 23.68 -16.68 2.42
CA CYS A 485 23.97 -18.07 2.73
C CYS A 485 22.73 -18.97 2.59
N LEU A 486 21.53 -18.48 2.90
CA LEU A 486 20.26 -19.18 2.66
C LEU A 486 19.83 -19.18 1.17
N TYR A 487 20.64 -18.60 0.27
CA TYR A 487 20.33 -18.47 -1.15
C TYR A 487 19.05 -17.66 -1.45
N ILE A 488 18.57 -16.87 -0.47
CA ILE A 488 17.51 -15.89 -0.67
C ILE A 488 18.04 -14.80 -1.61
N THR A 489 19.27 -14.33 -1.39
CA THR A 489 19.93 -13.34 -2.23
C THR A 489 21.11 -13.93 -3.00
N GLU A 490 21.43 -13.31 -4.14
CA GLU A 490 22.42 -13.80 -5.10
C GLU A 490 23.69 -12.94 -5.18
N VAL A 491 23.75 -11.86 -4.41
CA VAL A 491 24.87 -10.91 -4.35
C VAL A 491 25.63 -11.13 -3.05
N SER A 492 26.95 -11.35 -3.15
CA SER A 492 27.79 -11.45 -1.95
C SER A 492 27.90 -10.08 -1.26
N PRO A 493 27.60 -9.99 0.05
CA PRO A 493 27.80 -8.77 0.83
C PRO A 493 29.27 -8.33 0.94
N GLU A 494 30.23 -9.10 0.43
CA GLU A 494 31.64 -8.72 0.37
C GLU A 494 31.96 -7.83 -0.84
N GLN A 495 31.16 -7.94 -1.91
CA GLN A 495 31.33 -7.15 -3.14
C GLN A 495 30.81 -5.70 -2.99
N THR A 496 30.15 -5.42 -1.86
CA THR A 496 29.43 -4.17 -1.60
C THR A 496 29.59 -3.76 -0.13
N ASN A 497 29.83 -2.49 0.17
CA ASN A 497 29.94 -2.01 1.56
C ASN A 497 28.55 -1.80 2.16
N LEU A 498 27.84 -2.89 2.45
CA LEU A 498 26.42 -2.86 2.81
C LEU A 498 26.20 -2.61 4.30
N LEU A 499 25.31 -1.68 4.61
CA LEU A 499 24.84 -1.40 5.97
C LEU A 499 23.74 -2.42 6.35
N PHE A 500 24.07 -3.45 7.13
CA PHE A 500 23.07 -4.37 7.69
C PHE A 500 22.00 -3.63 8.52
N GLY A 501 22.39 -2.55 9.20
CA GLY A 501 21.50 -1.62 9.91
C GLY A 501 20.37 -1.01 9.05
N ARG A 502 20.44 -1.11 7.72
CA ARG A 502 19.36 -0.73 6.80
C ARG A 502 18.28 -1.82 6.67
N PHE A 503 18.65 -3.08 6.88
CA PHE A 503 17.73 -4.20 6.83
C PHE A 503 17.06 -4.42 8.19
N ILE A 504 17.85 -4.59 9.25
CA ILE A 504 17.36 -4.75 10.63
C ILE A 504 18.17 -3.83 11.55
N SER A 505 17.52 -3.18 12.52
CA SER A 505 18.18 -2.28 13.49
C SER A 505 17.64 -2.54 14.90
N ARG A 506 18.50 -2.37 15.92
CA ARG A 506 18.10 -2.40 17.33
C ARG A 506 17.19 -1.24 17.71
N GLU A 507 17.50 -0.05 17.21
CA GLU A 507 16.79 1.20 17.52
C GLU A 507 15.41 1.32 16.85
N ARG A 508 15.03 0.35 16.00
CA ARG A 508 13.76 0.35 15.25
C ARG A 508 12.97 -0.91 15.53
N ASP A 509 11.67 -0.76 15.71
CA ASP A 509 10.70 -1.86 15.72
C ASP A 509 9.89 -1.84 14.41
N GLU A 510 10.61 -1.70 13.29
CA GLU A 510 10.03 -1.81 11.95
C GLU A 510 10.13 -3.25 11.44
N PRO A 511 9.07 -3.77 10.82
CA PRO A 511 9.08 -5.06 10.14
C PRO A 511 10.16 -5.10 9.02
N PRO A 512 11.08 -6.09 9.00
CA PRO A 512 11.93 -6.31 7.83
C PRO A 512 11.11 -6.69 6.59
N ASP A 513 11.52 -6.20 5.42
CA ASP A 513 10.91 -6.52 4.13
C ASP A 513 11.89 -7.37 3.30
N ILE A 514 11.53 -8.61 3.00
CA ILE A 514 12.31 -9.51 2.13
C ILE A 514 11.55 -9.69 0.81
N ASP A 515 11.97 -8.91 -0.18
CA ASP A 515 11.48 -8.99 -1.55
C ASP A 515 12.20 -10.10 -2.31
N VAL A 516 11.46 -11.09 -2.84
CA VAL A 516 12.01 -12.11 -3.74
C VAL A 516 11.30 -12.06 -5.09
N ASP A 517 12.07 -11.85 -6.15
CA ASP A 517 11.60 -11.98 -7.53
C ASP A 517 11.63 -13.43 -7.97
N PHE A 518 10.53 -13.92 -8.54
CA PHE A 518 10.43 -15.22 -9.19
C PHE A 518 10.17 -15.05 -10.69
N GLU A 519 10.35 -16.13 -11.45
CA GLU A 519 9.91 -16.20 -12.84
C GLU A 519 8.43 -15.81 -13.00
N HIS A 520 8.15 -14.76 -13.79
CA HIS A 520 6.78 -14.27 -14.01
C HIS A 520 5.79 -15.38 -14.42
N GLN A 521 6.17 -16.26 -15.35
CA GLN A 521 5.29 -17.32 -15.87
C GLN A 521 5.08 -18.49 -14.89
N ARG A 522 5.99 -18.70 -13.92
CA ARG A 522 5.94 -19.82 -12.97
C ARG A 522 5.63 -19.39 -11.54
N ARG A 523 5.41 -18.09 -11.34
CA ARG A 523 5.09 -17.51 -10.04
C ARG A 523 3.80 -18.08 -9.43
N GLU A 524 2.84 -18.48 -10.25
CA GLU A 524 1.62 -19.12 -9.76
C GLU A 524 1.92 -20.40 -8.97
N GLU A 525 2.91 -21.19 -9.39
CA GLU A 525 3.32 -22.41 -8.67
C GLU A 525 3.78 -22.08 -7.24
N VAL A 526 4.48 -20.95 -7.05
CA VAL A 526 4.96 -20.48 -5.75
C VAL A 526 3.81 -19.97 -4.89
N ILE A 527 2.84 -19.25 -5.48
CA ILE A 527 1.63 -18.80 -4.78
C ILE A 527 0.80 -19.99 -4.30
N GLN A 528 0.58 -20.97 -5.17
CA GLN A 528 -0.19 -22.16 -4.80
C GLN A 528 0.52 -22.98 -3.75
N TYR A 529 1.85 -23.09 -3.80
CA TYR A 529 2.63 -23.71 -2.72
C TYR A 529 2.34 -23.07 -1.35
N ILE A 530 2.31 -21.74 -1.25
CA ILE A 530 1.99 -21.05 0.00
C ILE A 530 0.57 -21.40 0.48
N TYR A 531 -0.41 -21.43 -0.42
CA TYR A 531 -1.77 -21.83 -0.06
C TYR A 531 -1.89 -23.31 0.30
N ASP A 532 -1.13 -24.19 -0.33
CA ASP A 532 -1.11 -25.62 -0.02
C ASP A 532 -0.44 -25.89 1.33
N GLN A 533 0.61 -25.14 1.68
CA GLN A 533 1.29 -25.27 2.97
C GLN A 533 0.47 -24.69 4.13
N TYR A 534 -0.03 -23.46 4.01
CA TYR A 534 -0.66 -22.75 5.14
C TYR A 534 -2.18 -22.74 5.09
N GLY A 535 -2.78 -22.99 3.93
CA GLY A 535 -4.22 -22.86 3.72
C GLY A 535 -4.68 -21.41 3.51
N ARG A 536 -5.79 -21.24 2.77
CA ARG A 536 -6.43 -19.93 2.50
C ARG A 536 -7.00 -19.23 3.74
N HIS A 537 -7.00 -19.89 4.90
CA HIS A 537 -7.46 -19.36 6.18
C HIS A 537 -6.34 -18.73 7.02
N ARG A 538 -5.06 -19.03 6.69
CA ARG A 538 -3.87 -18.47 7.36
C ARG A 538 -3.01 -17.62 6.44
N ALA A 539 -3.12 -17.80 5.13
CA ALA A 539 -2.41 -17.01 4.14
C ALA A 539 -3.38 -16.26 3.21
N ALA A 540 -3.10 -14.98 2.96
CA ALA A 540 -3.81 -14.17 1.96
C ALA A 540 -2.93 -13.02 1.45
N LEU A 541 -3.26 -12.50 0.27
CA LEU A 541 -2.60 -11.34 -0.31
C LEU A 541 -3.04 -10.05 0.38
N ALA A 542 -2.14 -9.10 0.57
CA ALA A 542 -2.48 -7.72 0.93
C ALA A 542 -3.37 -7.07 -0.14
N ALA A 543 -4.16 -6.07 0.23
CA ALA A 543 -4.85 -5.25 -0.74
C ALA A 543 -3.90 -4.27 -1.44
N THR A 544 -4.35 -3.74 -2.56
CA THR A 544 -3.82 -2.51 -3.15
C THR A 544 -4.94 -1.51 -3.28
N LEU A 545 -4.82 -0.39 -2.57
CA LEU A 545 -5.82 0.67 -2.60
C LEU A 545 -5.72 1.46 -3.90
N ILE A 546 -6.71 1.30 -4.79
CA ILE A 546 -6.79 2.10 -6.01
C ILE A 546 -7.55 3.38 -5.69
N THR A 547 -6.85 4.52 -5.77
CA THR A 547 -7.41 5.84 -5.49
C THR A 547 -7.77 6.63 -6.73
N TYR A 548 -8.68 7.59 -6.61
CA TYR A 548 -9.01 8.54 -7.65
C TYR A 548 -7.79 9.41 -7.99
N ARG A 549 -7.28 9.25 -9.21
CA ARG A 549 -6.26 10.13 -9.81
C ARG A 549 -6.95 11.20 -10.66
N ALA A 550 -6.19 12.21 -11.11
CA ALA A 550 -6.74 13.36 -11.83
C ALA A 550 -7.68 12.98 -12.98
N ARG A 551 -7.27 12.05 -13.86
CA ARG A 551 -8.08 11.64 -15.02
C ARG A 551 -9.37 10.89 -14.64
N SER A 552 -9.30 9.98 -13.67
CA SER A 552 -10.48 9.23 -13.23
C SER A 552 -11.45 10.14 -12.48
N ALA A 553 -10.95 11.03 -11.62
CA ALA A 553 -11.77 12.01 -10.93
C ALA A 553 -12.47 12.97 -11.90
N LEU A 554 -11.74 13.52 -12.88
CA LEU A 554 -12.31 14.38 -13.92
C LEU A 554 -13.45 13.69 -14.66
N ARG A 555 -13.20 12.44 -15.09
CA ARG A 555 -14.19 11.67 -15.85
C ARG A 555 -15.45 11.39 -15.04
N ASP A 556 -15.30 10.85 -13.83
CA ASP A 556 -16.43 10.37 -13.05
C ASP A 556 -17.24 11.53 -12.47
N VAL A 557 -16.59 12.61 -12.00
CA VAL A 557 -17.28 13.84 -11.55
C VAL A 557 -17.95 14.55 -12.73
N GLY A 558 -17.30 14.64 -13.89
CA GLY A 558 -17.88 15.30 -15.07
C GLY A 558 -19.17 14.62 -15.53
N ARG A 559 -19.16 13.27 -15.56
CA ARG A 559 -20.36 12.47 -15.85
C ARG A 559 -21.46 12.65 -14.79
N ALA A 560 -21.09 12.65 -13.51
CA ALA A 560 -22.04 12.86 -12.41
C ALA A 560 -22.71 14.25 -12.47
N LEU A 561 -21.98 15.29 -12.86
CA LEU A 561 -22.51 16.63 -13.07
C LEU A 561 -23.37 16.76 -14.35
N GLY A 562 -23.46 15.71 -15.18
CA GLY A 562 -24.21 15.74 -16.44
C GLY A 562 -23.50 16.48 -17.58
N ILE A 563 -22.18 16.66 -17.50
CA ILE A 563 -21.39 17.24 -18.59
C ILE A 563 -21.32 16.24 -19.75
N ASP A 564 -21.43 16.75 -20.99
CA ASP A 564 -21.34 15.94 -22.19
C ASP A 564 -20.08 15.04 -22.20
N PRO A 565 -20.20 13.72 -22.45
CA PRO A 565 -19.07 12.80 -22.43
C PRO A 565 -17.95 13.16 -23.42
N GLY A 566 -18.29 13.75 -24.57
CA GLY A 566 -17.31 14.20 -25.56
C GLY A 566 -16.45 15.33 -25.02
N VAL A 567 -17.07 16.30 -24.36
CA VAL A 567 -16.36 17.40 -23.67
C VAL A 567 -15.47 16.86 -22.53
N VAL A 568 -15.98 15.92 -21.73
CA VAL A 568 -15.21 15.29 -20.65
C VAL A 568 -13.95 14.62 -21.21
N GLU A 569 -14.06 13.83 -22.29
CA GLU A 569 -12.90 13.16 -22.89
C GLU A 569 -11.92 14.13 -23.54
N GLN A 570 -12.37 15.25 -24.11
CA GLN A 570 -11.48 16.31 -24.61
C GLN A 570 -10.65 16.93 -23.48
N VAL A 571 -11.29 17.29 -22.36
CA VAL A 571 -10.60 17.83 -21.17
C VAL A 571 -9.62 16.81 -20.58
N VAL A 572 -10.00 15.53 -20.50
CA VAL A 572 -9.14 14.46 -19.97
C VAL A 572 -7.93 14.19 -20.87
N LYS A 573 -8.08 14.21 -22.20
CA LYS A 573 -6.98 13.98 -23.16
C LYS A 573 -5.98 15.13 -23.18
N GLY A 574 -6.46 16.36 -23.09
CA GLY A 574 -5.62 17.56 -23.09
C GLY A 574 -4.82 17.78 -21.80
N GLN A 575 -5.10 17.00 -20.75
CA GLN A 575 -4.36 16.97 -19.49
C GLN A 575 -3.16 15.99 -19.59
N ALA A 576 -2.10 16.45 -20.25
CA ALA A 576 -0.76 15.90 -20.12
C ALA A 576 -0.04 16.67 -18.99
N TRP A 577 0.15 15.99 -17.84
CA TRP A 577 1.05 16.35 -16.72
C TRP A 577 0.76 17.64 -15.93
N TRP A 578 0.00 17.60 -14.82
CA TRP A 578 -0.11 18.77 -13.91
C TRP A 578 -0.16 18.46 -12.40
N GLU A 579 0.67 19.25 -11.70
CA GLU A 579 0.64 19.62 -10.28
C GLU A 579 -0.41 20.72 -10.02
N SER A 580 -0.93 20.76 -8.79
CA SER A 580 -1.51 21.93 -8.08
C SER A 580 -2.62 22.79 -8.73
N GLY A 581 -3.86 22.51 -8.33
CA GLY A 581 -4.77 23.46 -7.63
C GLY A 581 -5.38 24.68 -8.33
N HIS A 582 -4.61 25.50 -9.06
CA HIS A 582 -5.08 26.85 -9.45
C HIS A 582 -5.12 27.12 -10.96
N THR A 583 -4.47 26.29 -11.78
CA THR A 583 -4.38 26.48 -13.24
C THR A 583 -5.46 25.73 -14.03
N PHE A 584 -6.39 25.04 -13.35
CA PHE A 584 -7.40 24.20 -13.99
C PHE A 584 -8.51 25.02 -14.68
N VAL A 585 -9.05 26.01 -13.98
CA VAL A 585 -10.18 26.83 -14.44
C VAL A 585 -9.78 27.67 -15.66
N GLU A 586 -8.61 28.29 -15.64
CA GLU A 586 -8.08 29.11 -16.75
C GLU A 586 -7.82 28.30 -18.03
N ARG A 587 -7.48 27.02 -17.89
CA ARG A 587 -7.17 26.15 -19.04
C ARG A 587 -8.40 25.51 -19.66
N ILE A 588 -9.51 25.43 -18.91
CA ILE A 588 -10.78 24.91 -19.41
C ILE A 588 -11.36 25.80 -20.54
N ALA A 589 -11.06 27.09 -20.53
CA ALA A 589 -11.39 28.03 -21.62
C ALA A 589 -10.94 27.52 -23.01
N ARG A 590 -9.81 26.80 -23.08
CA ARG A 590 -9.25 26.28 -24.34
C ARG A 590 -10.09 25.17 -24.97
N TYR A 591 -10.98 24.54 -24.20
CA TYR A 591 -11.91 23.52 -24.67
C TYR A 591 -13.31 24.08 -24.93
N GLY A 592 -13.46 25.41 -25.00
CA GLY A 592 -14.74 26.08 -25.28
C GLY A 592 -15.70 26.12 -24.09
N LEU A 593 -15.22 25.82 -22.89
CA LEU A 593 -15.99 25.88 -21.65
C LEU A 593 -15.71 27.19 -20.93
N ASP A 594 -16.77 27.87 -20.50
CA ASP A 594 -16.67 29.12 -19.73
C ASP A 594 -16.06 28.85 -18.33
N PRO A 595 -14.88 29.41 -18.01
CA PRO A 595 -14.26 29.30 -16.68
C PRO A 595 -15.11 29.88 -15.55
N ASP A 596 -15.98 30.85 -15.88
CA ASP A 596 -16.89 31.48 -14.93
C ASP A 596 -18.21 30.70 -14.78
N SER A 597 -18.41 29.62 -15.53
CA SER A 597 -19.57 28.76 -15.34
C SER A 597 -19.56 28.13 -13.94
N PRO A 598 -20.65 28.23 -13.17
CA PRO A 598 -20.77 27.55 -11.87
C PRO A 598 -20.50 26.04 -11.96
N ALA A 599 -20.92 25.39 -13.05
CA ALA A 599 -20.70 23.96 -13.28
C ALA A 599 -19.21 23.61 -13.40
N VAL A 600 -18.43 24.46 -14.10
CA VAL A 600 -16.98 24.28 -14.26
C VAL A 600 -16.25 24.47 -12.94
N ARG A 601 -16.62 25.50 -12.15
CA ARG A 601 -16.05 25.71 -10.81
C ARG A 601 -16.38 24.59 -9.85
N GLN A 602 -17.62 24.09 -9.88
CA GLN A 602 -18.03 22.91 -9.10
C GLN A 602 -17.25 21.68 -9.52
N TRP A 603 -17.11 21.43 -10.83
CA TRP A 603 -16.32 20.31 -11.33
C TRP A 603 -14.88 20.36 -10.82
N ALA A 604 -14.23 21.52 -10.89
CA ALA A 604 -12.88 21.72 -10.37
C ALA A 604 -12.76 21.40 -8.87
N SER A 605 -13.66 21.99 -8.07
CA SER A 605 -13.66 21.83 -6.61
C SER A 605 -13.91 20.37 -6.19
N LEU A 606 -14.90 19.73 -6.81
CA LEU A 606 -15.26 18.34 -6.52
C LEU A 606 -14.15 17.37 -6.96
N VAL A 607 -13.49 17.62 -8.08
CA VAL A 607 -12.31 16.84 -8.51
C VAL A 607 -11.17 17.00 -7.50
N ALA A 608 -10.89 18.21 -7.03
CA ALA A 608 -9.85 18.44 -6.02
C ALA A 608 -10.16 17.68 -4.72
N GLN A 609 -11.43 17.68 -4.31
CA GLN A 609 -11.93 16.99 -3.13
C GLN A 609 -11.94 15.45 -3.25
N LEU A 610 -12.25 14.90 -4.44
CA LEU A 610 -12.34 13.46 -4.69
C LEU A 610 -10.95 12.83 -4.91
N ARG A 611 -9.95 13.61 -5.34
CA ARG A 611 -8.59 13.09 -5.55
C ARG A 611 -8.05 12.46 -4.27
N GLY A 612 -7.48 11.26 -4.40
CA GLY A 612 -6.97 10.51 -3.26
C GLY A 612 -8.03 9.66 -2.55
N PHE A 613 -9.33 9.85 -2.80
CA PHE A 613 -10.35 8.93 -2.28
C PHE A 613 -10.12 7.52 -2.82
N PRO A 614 -10.37 6.49 -2.01
CA PRO A 614 -10.32 5.12 -2.48
C PRO A 614 -11.50 4.86 -3.42
N ARG A 615 -11.22 4.14 -4.51
CA ARG A 615 -12.18 3.78 -5.55
C ARG A 615 -12.57 2.31 -5.45
N HIS A 616 -11.61 1.43 -5.18
CA HIS A 616 -11.80 0.01 -4.89
C HIS A 616 -10.50 -0.60 -4.35
N LEU A 617 -10.61 -1.79 -3.76
CA LEU A 617 -9.46 -2.62 -3.39
C LEU A 617 -9.11 -3.56 -4.54
N SER A 618 -7.88 -3.49 -5.03
CA SER A 618 -7.28 -4.51 -5.89
C SER A 618 -6.46 -5.50 -5.05
N GLN A 619 -5.98 -6.57 -5.65
CA GLN A 619 -5.03 -7.48 -5.00
C GLN A 619 -3.60 -6.93 -5.14
N HIS A 620 -2.79 -7.04 -4.08
CA HIS A 620 -1.37 -6.72 -4.17
C HIS A 620 -0.70 -7.63 -5.19
N VAL A 621 0.29 -7.07 -5.87
CA VAL A 621 0.99 -7.80 -6.93
C VAL A 621 1.71 -9.01 -6.39
N GLY A 622 1.99 -9.13 -5.08
CA GLY A 622 2.55 -10.36 -4.50
C GLY A 622 2.83 -10.39 -3.00
N GLY A 623 2.27 -9.48 -2.23
CA GLY A 623 2.58 -9.35 -0.80
C GLY A 623 1.64 -10.22 0.00
N PHE A 624 2.18 -11.22 0.68
CA PHE A 624 1.46 -12.17 1.50
C PHE A 624 1.55 -11.81 2.96
N VAL A 625 0.42 -11.99 3.65
CA VAL A 625 0.36 -12.08 5.11
C VAL A 625 0.07 -13.54 5.43
N ILE A 626 0.89 -14.14 6.28
CA ILE A 626 0.89 -15.55 6.69
C ILE A 626 0.88 -15.62 8.23
N ALA A 627 -0.27 -15.91 8.81
CA ALA A 627 -0.44 -15.96 10.26
C ALA A 627 -0.27 -17.38 10.83
N ARG A 628 0.20 -17.46 12.08
CA ARG A 628 0.23 -18.70 12.87
C ARG A 628 -1.17 -19.28 13.05
N ASP A 629 -2.15 -18.48 13.43
CA ASP A 629 -3.54 -18.90 13.57
C ASP A 629 -4.39 -18.38 12.41
N LYS A 630 -5.72 -18.54 12.49
CA LYS A 630 -6.66 -18.01 11.50
C LYS A 630 -6.41 -16.52 11.26
N LEU A 631 -5.96 -16.19 10.04
CA LEU A 631 -5.73 -14.82 9.61
C LEU A 631 -7.03 -13.99 9.64
N SER A 632 -8.17 -14.64 9.44
CA SER A 632 -9.51 -14.02 9.55
C SER A 632 -9.83 -13.46 10.94
N ARG A 633 -9.05 -13.80 11.99
CA ARG A 633 -9.17 -13.18 13.33
C ARG A 633 -8.35 -11.90 13.49
N LEU A 634 -7.41 -11.63 12.57
CA LEU A 634 -6.63 -10.40 12.53
C LEU A 634 -7.22 -9.37 11.57
N VAL A 635 -7.75 -9.82 10.44
CA VAL A 635 -8.32 -8.96 9.40
C VAL A 635 -9.28 -9.78 8.53
N PRO A 636 -10.39 -9.22 8.04
CA PRO A 636 -11.30 -9.95 7.17
C PRO A 636 -10.62 -10.39 5.87
N ILE A 637 -10.98 -11.58 5.41
CA ILE A 637 -10.50 -12.18 4.16
C ILE A 637 -11.65 -12.23 3.15
N GLU A 638 -11.39 -11.82 1.92
CA GLU A 638 -12.33 -11.92 0.81
C GLU A 638 -11.74 -12.68 -0.39
N ASN A 639 -12.60 -13.14 -1.30
CA ASN A 639 -12.15 -13.74 -2.55
C ASN A 639 -11.49 -12.67 -3.43
N ALA A 640 -10.32 -12.99 -3.98
CA ALA A 640 -9.71 -12.14 -5.00
C ALA A 640 -10.43 -12.32 -6.35
N ALA A 641 -10.18 -11.40 -7.29
CA ALA A 641 -10.76 -11.50 -8.64
C ALA A 641 -10.19 -12.68 -9.45
N MET A 642 -8.97 -13.11 -9.11
CA MET A 642 -8.40 -14.33 -9.66
C MET A 642 -8.87 -15.53 -8.84
N GLU A 643 -9.28 -16.59 -9.53
CA GLU A 643 -9.74 -17.82 -8.92
C GLU A 643 -8.70 -18.39 -7.94
N LYS A 644 -9.18 -19.00 -6.85
CA LYS A 644 -8.36 -19.65 -5.81
C LYS A 644 -7.37 -18.74 -5.08
N ARG A 645 -7.55 -17.41 -5.16
CA ARG A 645 -6.78 -16.44 -4.36
C ARG A 645 -7.66 -15.75 -3.32
N SER A 646 -7.04 -15.39 -2.21
CA SER A 646 -7.66 -14.63 -1.12
C SER A 646 -6.92 -13.32 -0.90
N VAL A 647 -7.65 -12.27 -0.52
CA VAL A 647 -7.10 -10.94 -0.24
C VAL A 647 -7.63 -10.42 1.10
N ILE A 648 -6.78 -9.74 1.87
CA ILE A 648 -7.17 -9.01 3.08
C ILE A 648 -7.53 -7.56 2.75
N GLN A 649 -8.24 -6.87 3.64
CA GLN A 649 -8.73 -5.53 3.38
C GLN A 649 -7.70 -4.40 3.54
N TRP A 650 -6.56 -4.68 4.16
CA TRP A 650 -5.48 -3.72 4.42
C TRP A 650 -4.42 -3.72 3.34
N ASP A 651 -3.97 -2.53 2.95
CA ASP A 651 -2.88 -2.34 2.00
C ASP A 651 -1.50 -2.33 2.69
N LYS A 652 -0.44 -2.09 1.91
CA LYS A 652 0.94 -2.07 2.43
C LYS A 652 1.12 -1.06 3.57
N ASP A 653 0.58 0.15 3.42
CA ASP A 653 0.79 1.24 4.37
C ASP A 653 0.03 0.94 5.66
N ASP A 654 -1.17 0.34 5.54
CA ASP A 654 -1.97 -0.14 6.66
C ASP A 654 -1.22 -1.24 7.45
N LEU A 655 -0.65 -2.24 6.76
CA LEU A 655 0.15 -3.31 7.40
C LEU A 655 1.38 -2.77 8.13
N GLU A 656 2.11 -1.83 7.53
CA GLU A 656 3.28 -1.18 8.14
C GLU A 656 2.87 -0.42 9.41
N SER A 657 1.75 0.31 9.37
CA SER A 657 1.25 1.06 10.53
C SER A 657 0.88 0.18 11.72
N LEU A 658 0.52 -1.08 11.45
CA LEU A 658 0.14 -2.09 12.44
C LEU A 658 1.31 -3.01 12.84
N GLY A 659 2.50 -2.82 12.27
CA GLY A 659 3.66 -3.67 12.54
C GLY A 659 3.51 -5.11 12.02
N LEU A 660 2.64 -5.34 11.04
CA LEU A 660 2.41 -6.65 10.45
C LEU A 660 3.48 -6.95 9.38
N LEU A 661 4.09 -8.13 9.48
CA LEU A 661 5.12 -8.58 8.54
C LEU A 661 4.47 -9.15 7.28
N LYS A 662 5.09 -8.89 6.12
CA LYS A 662 4.67 -9.42 4.82
C LYS A 662 5.82 -10.10 4.09
N VAL A 663 5.48 -11.08 3.25
CA VAL A 663 6.41 -11.73 2.32
C VAL A 663 6.04 -11.35 0.90
N ASP A 664 6.95 -10.72 0.17
CA ASP A 664 6.70 -10.29 -1.20
C ASP A 664 7.20 -11.35 -2.20
N VAL A 665 6.25 -12.11 -2.75
CA VAL A 665 6.44 -13.05 -3.85
C VAL A 665 6.25 -12.30 -5.15
N LEU A 666 7.31 -11.80 -5.76
CA LEU A 666 7.24 -10.88 -6.90
C LEU A 666 7.52 -11.61 -8.22
N ALA A 667 7.18 -10.97 -9.34
CA ALA A 667 7.39 -11.51 -10.67
C ALA A 667 8.36 -10.65 -11.47
N LEU A 668 9.36 -11.28 -12.07
CA LEU A 668 10.27 -10.64 -13.00
C LEU A 668 10.31 -11.40 -14.33
N GLY A 669 9.82 -10.78 -15.40
CA GLY A 669 9.79 -11.39 -16.74
C GLY A 669 11.17 -11.78 -17.26
N MET A 670 12.21 -11.02 -16.88
CA MET A 670 13.58 -11.33 -17.27
C MET A 670 14.09 -12.66 -16.69
N LEU A 671 13.67 -13.07 -15.49
CA LEU A 671 14.06 -14.37 -14.95
C LEU A 671 13.49 -15.51 -15.82
N THR A 672 12.26 -15.35 -16.31
CA THR A 672 11.68 -16.29 -17.27
C THR A 672 12.47 -16.33 -18.58
N ALA A 673 12.83 -15.17 -19.13
CA ALA A 673 13.62 -15.08 -20.36
C ALA A 673 15.02 -15.71 -20.18
N ILE A 674 15.70 -15.43 -19.08
CA ILE A 674 17.00 -16.01 -18.75
C ILE A 674 16.88 -17.53 -18.63
N ARG A 675 15.93 -18.05 -17.84
CA ARG A 675 15.74 -19.51 -17.69
C ARG A 675 15.49 -20.19 -19.03
N ARG A 676 14.61 -19.62 -19.87
CA ARG A 676 14.33 -20.15 -21.20
C ARG A 676 15.56 -20.14 -22.10
N ALA A 677 16.34 -19.06 -22.09
CA ALA A 677 17.56 -18.97 -22.89
C ALA A 677 18.60 -19.99 -22.43
N LEU A 678 18.85 -20.07 -21.12
CA LEU A 678 19.77 -21.02 -20.51
C LEU A 678 19.40 -22.48 -20.80
N ALA A 679 18.10 -22.80 -20.85
CA ALA A 679 17.62 -24.13 -21.24
C ALA A 679 18.02 -24.54 -22.68
N MET A 680 18.31 -23.57 -23.54
CA MET A 680 18.75 -23.79 -24.94
C MET A 680 20.27 -23.74 -25.10
N ILE A 681 21.01 -23.36 -24.05
CA ILE A 681 22.48 -23.18 -24.09
C ILE A 681 23.13 -24.42 -23.44
N PRO A 682 24.06 -25.10 -24.14
CA PRO A 682 24.83 -26.19 -23.54
C PRO A 682 25.59 -25.72 -22.30
N ASN A 683 25.68 -26.57 -21.27
CA ASN A 683 26.43 -26.21 -20.07
C ASN A 683 27.94 -26.11 -20.38
N PRO A 684 28.59 -24.96 -20.10
CA PRO A 684 30.02 -24.80 -20.34
C PRO A 684 30.89 -25.55 -19.32
N ASN A 685 30.33 -26.00 -18.19
CA ASN A 685 31.01 -26.76 -17.17
C ASN A 685 31.24 -28.22 -17.62
N PRO A 686 32.50 -28.66 -17.80
CA PRO A 686 32.81 -30.02 -18.26
C PRO A 686 32.36 -31.13 -17.31
N ALA A 687 32.07 -30.81 -16.05
CA ALA A 687 31.55 -31.77 -15.07
C ALA A 687 30.08 -32.15 -15.34
N HIS A 688 29.33 -31.30 -16.05
CA HIS A 688 27.90 -31.49 -16.29
C HIS A 688 27.47 -31.17 -17.74
N PRO A 689 28.12 -31.73 -18.77
CA PRO A 689 27.93 -31.33 -20.17
C PRO A 689 26.55 -31.71 -20.75
N GLN A 690 25.82 -32.61 -20.08
CA GLN A 690 24.48 -33.08 -20.45
C GLN A 690 23.36 -32.21 -19.86
N LEU A 691 23.68 -31.31 -18.92
CA LEU A 691 22.71 -30.40 -18.32
C LEU A 691 22.64 -29.10 -19.14
N PRO A 692 21.56 -28.31 -19.02
CA PRO A 692 21.55 -26.94 -19.51
C PRO A 692 22.53 -26.05 -18.74
N CYS A 693 22.94 -24.95 -19.37
CA CYS A 693 23.72 -23.90 -18.73
C CYS A 693 22.94 -23.30 -17.54
N ARG A 694 23.60 -23.02 -16.42
CA ARG A 694 23.02 -22.33 -15.26
C ARG A 694 23.59 -20.92 -15.16
N MET A 695 22.99 -20.09 -14.31
CA MET A 695 23.49 -18.72 -14.12
C MET A 695 24.90 -18.69 -13.52
N GLU A 696 25.22 -19.64 -12.65
CA GLU A 696 26.54 -19.80 -12.04
C GLU A 696 27.63 -20.30 -12.99
N ASP A 697 27.23 -20.90 -14.12
CA ASP A 697 28.18 -21.40 -15.13
C ASP A 697 28.65 -20.28 -16.08
N ILE A 698 28.05 -19.08 -16.00
CA ILE A 698 28.41 -17.93 -16.84
C ILE A 698 29.75 -17.34 -16.36
N PRO A 699 30.74 -17.16 -17.26
CA PRO A 699 32.02 -16.55 -16.92
C PRO A 699 31.85 -15.16 -16.29
N GLN A 700 32.64 -14.87 -15.27
CA GLN A 700 32.75 -13.51 -14.73
C GLN A 700 33.72 -12.68 -15.59
N ASP A 701 33.47 -11.38 -15.65
CA ASP A 701 34.32 -10.39 -16.30
C ASP A 701 34.64 -10.62 -17.81
N ASP A 702 33.67 -11.10 -18.59
CA ASP A 702 33.82 -11.32 -20.03
C ASP A 702 33.96 -10.00 -20.82
N GLU A 703 35.13 -9.80 -21.43
CA GLU A 703 35.49 -8.57 -22.15
C GLU A 703 34.53 -8.27 -23.32
N ASP A 704 34.15 -9.31 -24.06
CA ASP A 704 33.26 -9.25 -25.22
C ASP A 704 31.86 -8.75 -24.86
N THR A 705 31.34 -9.20 -23.71
CA THR A 705 30.07 -8.73 -23.14
C THR A 705 30.15 -7.24 -22.77
N TYR A 706 31.24 -6.81 -22.11
CA TYR A 706 31.44 -5.40 -21.79
C TYR A 706 31.62 -4.52 -23.03
N ASP A 707 32.27 -5.03 -24.07
CA ASP A 707 32.43 -4.33 -25.34
C ASP A 707 31.09 -4.08 -26.04
N MET A 708 30.18 -5.05 -26.01
CA MET A 708 28.81 -4.88 -26.49
C MET A 708 28.07 -3.82 -25.67
N LEU A 709 28.17 -3.87 -24.34
CA LEU A 709 27.55 -2.88 -23.44
C LEU A 709 28.11 -1.48 -23.69
N CYS A 710 29.42 -1.30 -23.83
CA CYS A 710 30.06 -0.01 -24.13
C CYS A 710 29.59 0.60 -25.45
N LYS A 711 29.17 -0.22 -26.42
CA LYS A 711 28.60 0.24 -27.71
C LYS A 711 27.10 0.55 -27.62
N ALA A 712 26.49 0.40 -26.43
CA ALA A 712 25.06 0.53 -26.19
C ALA A 712 24.19 -0.45 -26.99
N ASP A 713 24.73 -1.63 -27.32
CA ASP A 713 23.98 -2.66 -28.03
C ASP A 713 23.13 -3.50 -27.06
N THR A 714 22.11 -2.86 -26.49
CA THR A 714 21.40 -3.38 -25.31
C THR A 714 19.90 -3.58 -25.51
N ILE A 715 19.39 -3.59 -26.74
CA ILE A 715 17.99 -3.95 -27.01
C ILE A 715 17.68 -5.32 -26.38
N GLY A 716 16.64 -5.38 -25.54
CA GLY A 716 16.22 -6.59 -24.82
C GLY A 716 17.03 -6.92 -23.55
N VAL A 717 18.15 -6.23 -23.29
CA VAL A 717 18.98 -6.44 -22.09
C VAL A 717 18.32 -5.76 -20.89
N PHE A 718 18.25 -6.48 -19.77
CA PHE A 718 17.56 -6.01 -18.58
C PHE A 718 18.06 -4.66 -18.08
N GLN A 719 17.15 -3.75 -17.68
CA GLN A 719 17.38 -2.40 -17.11
C GLN A 719 18.14 -1.39 -17.99
N VAL A 720 19.05 -1.81 -18.86
CA VAL A 720 19.94 -0.92 -19.64
C VAL A 720 19.54 -0.77 -21.11
N GLU A 721 18.31 -1.16 -21.45
CA GLU A 721 17.76 -1.10 -22.81
C GLU A 721 17.05 0.22 -23.16
N SER A 722 16.73 1.06 -22.17
CA SER A 722 16.03 2.33 -22.43
C SER A 722 16.92 3.32 -23.19
N ARG A 723 16.33 4.27 -23.93
CA ARG A 723 17.09 5.31 -24.66
C ARG A 723 18.04 6.11 -23.77
N ALA A 724 17.62 6.42 -22.55
CA ALA A 724 18.45 7.16 -21.61
C ALA A 724 19.67 6.34 -21.17
N GLN A 725 19.47 5.07 -20.85
CA GLN A 725 20.55 4.12 -20.51
C GLN A 725 21.49 3.89 -21.71
N GLN A 726 20.93 3.66 -22.91
CA GLN A 726 21.73 3.52 -24.13
C GLN A 726 22.58 4.75 -24.45
N SER A 727 22.12 5.96 -24.10
CA SER A 727 22.94 7.17 -24.25
C SER A 727 24.04 7.29 -23.20
N MET A 728 23.89 6.63 -22.05
CA MET A 728 24.81 6.67 -20.93
C MET A 728 25.94 5.66 -21.10
N LEU A 729 25.64 4.43 -21.52
CA LEU A 729 26.59 3.33 -21.68
C LEU A 729 27.89 3.71 -22.43
N PRO A 730 27.88 4.40 -23.59
CA PRO A 730 29.11 4.77 -24.30
C PRO A 730 29.95 5.82 -23.58
N ARG A 731 29.33 6.58 -22.66
CA ARG A 731 29.99 7.58 -21.83
C ARG A 731 30.56 6.93 -20.57
N LEU A 732 29.82 6.02 -19.95
CA LEU A 732 30.25 5.27 -18.76
C LEU A 732 31.38 4.29 -19.08
N GLN A 733 31.24 3.55 -20.18
CA GLN A 733 32.08 2.41 -20.58
C GLN A 733 32.31 1.41 -19.43
N PRO A 734 31.29 0.61 -19.07
CA PRO A 734 31.43 -0.37 -18.01
C PRO A 734 32.46 -1.45 -18.39
N ARG A 735 33.35 -1.80 -17.45
CA ARG A 735 34.43 -2.78 -17.63
C ARG A 735 34.54 -3.81 -16.49
N ARG A 736 33.64 -3.73 -15.52
CA ARG A 736 33.55 -4.64 -14.36
C ARG A 736 32.14 -4.61 -13.81
N TYR A 737 31.78 -5.61 -13.02
CA TYR A 737 30.45 -5.75 -12.44
C TYR A 737 29.96 -4.48 -11.72
N TYR A 738 30.80 -3.87 -10.89
CA TYR A 738 30.42 -2.68 -10.12
C TYR A 738 30.06 -1.47 -10.98
N ASP A 739 30.53 -1.40 -12.23
CA ASP A 739 30.13 -0.32 -13.14
C ASP A 739 28.67 -0.47 -13.58
N LEU A 740 28.18 -1.70 -13.69
CA LEU A 740 26.77 -1.99 -13.99
C LEU A 740 25.87 -1.64 -12.79
N VAL A 741 26.37 -1.84 -11.57
CA VAL A 741 25.69 -1.39 -10.34
C VAL A 741 25.46 0.12 -10.38
N VAL A 742 26.47 0.88 -10.83
CA VAL A 742 26.34 2.33 -11.02
C VAL A 742 25.39 2.66 -12.17
N GLU A 743 25.48 1.99 -13.33
CA GLU A 743 24.62 2.25 -14.49
C GLU A 743 23.12 2.11 -14.17
N VAL A 744 22.76 1.06 -13.43
CA VAL A 744 21.36 0.82 -13.00
C VAL A 744 20.83 1.93 -12.08
N ALA A 745 21.71 2.60 -11.33
CA ALA A 745 21.36 3.61 -10.34
C ALA A 745 21.41 5.05 -10.88
N ILE A 746 22.35 5.35 -11.78
CA ILE A 746 22.72 6.73 -12.12
C ILE A 746 21.75 7.43 -13.08
N VAL A 747 21.08 6.69 -13.98
CA VAL A 747 20.14 7.24 -14.96
C VAL A 747 18.72 7.28 -14.37
N ARG A 748 18.53 8.14 -13.36
CA ARG A 748 17.25 8.30 -12.62
C ARG A 748 16.97 9.77 -12.28
N PRO A 749 15.71 10.17 -12.04
CA PRO A 749 15.37 11.56 -11.72
C PRO A 749 16.17 12.15 -10.57
N GLY A 750 16.44 11.38 -9.50
CA GLY A 750 17.21 11.83 -8.34
C GLY A 750 18.64 12.26 -8.67
N PRO A 751 19.50 11.36 -9.20
CA PRO A 751 20.84 11.73 -9.66
C PRO A 751 20.88 12.82 -10.74
N ILE A 752 19.83 12.95 -11.57
CA ILE A 752 19.69 14.04 -12.55
C ILE A 752 19.47 15.38 -11.82
N GLN A 753 18.50 15.44 -10.91
CA GLN A 753 18.16 16.63 -10.13
C GLN A 753 19.29 17.05 -9.19
N GLY A 754 19.92 16.09 -8.51
CA GLY A 754 21.08 16.30 -7.64
C GLY A 754 22.40 16.54 -8.39
N GLY A 755 22.39 16.57 -9.73
CA GLY A 755 23.53 16.94 -10.56
C GLY A 755 24.73 15.98 -10.49
N MET A 756 24.51 14.70 -10.19
CA MET A 756 25.56 13.71 -9.89
C MET A 756 26.22 13.11 -11.15
N ILE A 757 25.48 13.06 -12.27
CA ILE A 757 25.87 12.37 -13.50
C ILE A 757 27.17 12.96 -14.08
N HIS A 758 27.21 14.27 -14.29
CA HIS A 758 28.36 14.93 -14.93
C HIS A 758 29.64 14.86 -14.09
N PRO A 759 29.64 15.13 -12.77
CA PRO A 759 30.81 14.93 -11.92
C PRO A 759 31.35 13.51 -11.97
N TYR A 760 30.49 12.50 -11.90
CA TYR A 760 30.91 11.10 -11.93
C TYR A 760 31.58 10.75 -13.26
N LEU A 761 30.94 11.10 -14.40
CA LEU A 761 31.50 10.84 -15.73
C LEU A 761 32.85 11.54 -15.96
N LYS A 762 33.00 12.80 -15.53
CA LYS A 762 34.27 13.53 -15.65
C LYS A 762 35.40 12.83 -14.88
N ARG A 763 35.13 12.38 -13.66
CA ARG A 763 36.11 11.65 -12.83
C ARG A 763 36.43 10.29 -13.42
N ARG A 764 35.42 9.58 -13.92
CA ARG A 764 35.59 8.29 -14.62
C ARG A 764 36.47 8.44 -15.86
N GLU A 765 36.21 9.45 -16.67
CA GLU A 765 37.01 9.74 -17.86
C GLU A 765 38.46 10.11 -17.50
N MET A 766 38.67 10.90 -16.44
CA MET A 766 40.01 11.23 -15.94
C MET A 766 40.78 9.98 -15.51
N VAL A 767 40.15 9.10 -14.73
CA VAL A 767 40.75 7.81 -14.32
C VAL A 767 41.12 6.98 -15.55
N ARG A 768 40.22 6.88 -16.54
CA ARG A 768 40.47 6.13 -17.77
C ARG A 768 41.65 6.69 -18.58
N ARG A 769 41.76 8.01 -18.69
CA ARG A 769 42.83 8.66 -19.50
C ARG A 769 44.18 8.69 -18.80
N THR A 770 44.20 8.83 -17.47
CA THR A 770 45.42 9.12 -16.71
C THR A 770 45.87 7.99 -15.79
N GLY A 771 45.01 7.00 -15.52
CA GLY A 771 45.22 5.97 -14.50
C GLY A 771 45.15 6.49 -13.06
N LYS A 772 44.96 7.79 -12.83
CA LYS A 772 45.00 8.41 -11.50
C LYS A 772 43.59 8.49 -10.90
N LEU A 773 43.45 8.00 -9.67
CA LEU A 773 42.22 8.16 -8.89
C LEU A 773 42.04 9.64 -8.48
N PRO A 774 40.79 10.10 -8.28
CA PRO A 774 40.52 11.43 -7.73
C PRO A 774 41.17 11.61 -6.36
N THR A 775 41.59 12.85 -6.05
CA THR A 775 42.03 13.21 -4.71
C THR A 775 40.82 13.23 -3.77
N TYR A 776 40.91 12.54 -2.64
CA TYR A 776 39.90 12.53 -1.59
C TYR A 776 40.33 13.44 -0.44
N HIS A 777 39.37 14.07 0.24
CA HIS A 777 39.67 14.96 1.37
C HIS A 777 40.33 14.23 2.55
N ASN A 778 39.91 12.98 2.80
CA ASN A 778 40.50 12.11 3.83
C ASN A 778 40.17 10.62 3.53
N GLU A 779 40.67 9.74 4.40
CA GLU A 779 40.44 8.29 4.30
C GLU A 779 38.98 7.89 4.51
N VAL A 780 38.19 8.66 5.28
CA VAL A 780 36.75 8.40 5.46
C VAL A 780 35.99 8.55 4.13
N ILE A 781 36.19 9.68 3.43
CA ILE A 781 35.58 9.92 2.12
C ILE A 781 36.06 8.90 1.09
N ARG A 782 37.35 8.53 1.13
CA ARG A 782 37.90 7.49 0.24
C ARG A 782 37.24 6.14 0.49
N ARG A 783 37.05 5.74 1.74
CA ARG A 783 36.41 4.48 2.12
C ARG A 783 34.96 4.40 1.64
N VAL A 784 34.18 5.47 1.84
CA VAL A 784 32.74 5.49 1.52
C VAL A 784 32.46 5.71 0.04
N LEU A 785 33.13 6.69 -0.58
CA LEU A 785 32.85 7.15 -1.94
C LEU A 785 33.87 6.68 -2.99
N GLY A 786 34.95 5.99 -2.61
CA GLY A 786 36.02 5.62 -3.54
C GLY A 786 35.53 4.77 -4.72
N ARG A 787 34.57 3.88 -4.48
CA ARG A 787 33.96 3.01 -5.50
C ARG A 787 33.12 3.79 -6.51
N THR A 788 32.58 4.93 -6.11
CA THR A 788 31.82 5.88 -6.95
C THR A 788 32.65 7.14 -7.26
N LEU A 789 33.98 7.03 -7.21
CA LEU A 789 34.92 8.08 -7.57
C LEU A 789 34.65 9.41 -6.84
N GLY A 790 34.26 9.34 -5.56
CA GLY A 790 34.01 10.51 -4.71
C GLY A 790 32.65 11.18 -4.93
N VAL A 791 31.72 10.56 -5.66
CA VAL A 791 30.36 11.08 -5.90
C VAL A 791 29.36 10.16 -5.18
N PRO A 792 28.50 10.65 -4.28
CA PRO A 792 27.46 9.82 -3.66
C PRO A 792 26.40 9.50 -4.71
N ILE A 793 26.25 8.21 -5.04
CA ILE A 793 25.25 7.69 -6.01
C ILE A 793 24.18 6.87 -5.30
N PHE A 794 24.46 6.36 -4.10
CA PHE A 794 23.55 5.49 -3.36
C PHE A 794 23.13 6.09 -2.02
N GLN A 795 21.96 5.69 -1.53
CA GLN A 795 21.45 6.12 -0.23
C GLN A 795 22.35 5.66 0.92
N GLU A 796 22.90 4.45 0.84
CA GLU A 796 23.80 3.89 1.85
C GLU A 796 25.08 4.72 2.01
N GLN A 797 25.58 5.30 0.91
CA GLN A 797 26.75 6.18 0.95
C GLN A 797 26.44 7.48 1.70
N VAL A 798 25.24 8.05 1.50
CA VAL A 798 24.78 9.22 2.26
C VAL A 798 24.71 8.91 3.75
N MET A 799 24.14 7.76 4.12
CA MET A 799 24.07 7.33 5.52
C MET A 799 25.46 7.11 6.12
N GLN A 800 26.36 6.44 5.40
CA GLN A 800 27.75 6.23 5.84
C GLN A 800 28.49 7.56 6.02
N LEU A 801 28.26 8.55 5.16
CA LEU A 801 28.84 9.89 5.34
C LEU A 801 28.28 10.57 6.60
N ALA A 802 26.97 10.51 6.85
CA ALA A 802 26.40 11.08 8.07
C ALA A 802 27.00 10.43 9.34
N ILE A 803 27.18 9.12 9.34
CA ILE A 803 27.75 8.39 10.48
C ILE A 803 29.25 8.66 10.61
N ASP A 804 30.03 8.33 9.58
CA ASP A 804 31.49 8.30 9.64
C ASP A 804 32.13 9.69 9.51
N ALA A 805 31.50 10.61 8.78
CA ALA A 805 32.03 11.95 8.56
C ALA A 805 31.39 13.01 9.47
N ALA A 806 30.09 12.92 9.77
CA ALA A 806 29.39 13.88 10.63
C ALA A 806 29.21 13.41 12.09
N GLY A 807 29.46 12.13 12.39
CA GLY A 807 29.35 11.56 13.74
C GLY A 807 27.91 11.30 14.17
N PHE A 808 26.98 11.15 13.23
CA PHE A 808 25.59 10.81 13.54
C PHE A 808 25.50 9.37 14.05
N THR A 809 24.56 9.10 14.96
CA THR A 809 24.20 7.71 15.26
C THR A 809 23.52 7.06 14.05
N PRO A 810 23.54 5.71 13.93
CA PRO A 810 22.80 5.01 12.88
C PRO A 810 21.32 5.42 12.80
N GLY A 811 20.65 5.62 13.94
CA GLY A 811 19.28 6.13 14.00
C GLY A 811 19.11 7.55 13.45
N GLN A 812 20.01 8.48 13.80
CA GLN A 812 19.98 9.86 13.27
C GLN A 812 20.18 9.89 11.75
N ALA A 813 21.06 9.05 11.21
CA ALA A 813 21.30 8.94 9.78
C ALA A 813 20.09 8.36 9.02
N ASP A 814 19.33 7.43 9.63
CA ASP A 814 18.10 6.91 9.04
C ASP A 814 16.92 7.90 9.17
N GLN A 815 16.83 8.66 10.27
CA GLN A 815 15.87 9.76 10.39
C GLN A 815 16.07 10.81 9.29
N LEU A 816 17.34 11.21 9.06
CA LEU A 816 17.70 12.08 7.94
C LEU A 816 17.17 11.49 6.62
N ARG A 817 17.41 10.20 6.34
CA ARG A 817 16.91 9.51 5.14
C ARG A 817 15.38 9.56 5.01
N ARG A 818 14.63 9.35 6.09
CA ARG A 818 13.15 9.34 6.06
C ARG A 818 12.56 10.73 5.87
N SER A 819 13.09 11.72 6.56
CA SER A 819 12.72 13.13 6.36
C SER A 819 12.95 13.56 4.90
N MET A 820 13.94 12.98 4.22
CA MET A 820 14.14 13.19 2.79
C MET A 820 13.05 12.55 1.90
N ALA A 821 12.51 11.38 2.27
CA ALA A 821 11.42 10.72 1.52
C ALA A 821 10.07 11.44 1.64
N ALA A 822 9.87 12.20 2.71
CA ALA A 822 8.65 12.96 2.99
C ALA A 822 8.68 14.42 2.48
N TRP A 823 9.65 14.75 1.59
CA TRP A 823 10.01 16.09 1.12
C TRP A 823 8.83 17.07 0.89
N ARG A 824 7.72 16.62 0.29
CA ARG A 824 6.58 17.52 -0.01
C ARG A 824 5.56 17.70 1.11
N ARG A 825 5.62 16.93 2.20
CA ARG A 825 4.53 16.87 3.21
C ARG A 825 4.89 17.44 4.58
N LYS A 826 6.17 17.50 4.96
CA LYS A 826 6.60 17.96 6.29
C LYS A 826 7.86 18.82 6.18
N GLY A 827 7.84 20.02 6.75
CA GLY A 827 8.92 21.04 6.70
C GLY A 827 10.20 20.72 7.48
N ASP A 828 10.37 19.50 8.02
CA ASP A 828 11.48 19.09 8.91
C ASP A 828 12.88 19.02 8.26
N LEU A 829 12.98 19.14 6.93
CA LEU A 829 14.22 18.88 6.20
C LEU A 829 15.33 19.91 6.48
N LYS A 830 14.97 21.20 6.58
CA LYS A 830 15.95 22.28 6.76
C LYS A 830 16.74 22.11 8.06
N ARG A 831 16.07 21.67 9.12
CA ARG A 831 16.68 21.33 10.41
C ARG A 831 17.75 20.25 10.31
N HIS A 832 17.47 19.17 9.58
CA HIS A 832 18.43 18.08 9.41
C HIS A 832 19.60 18.47 8.49
N GLN A 833 19.36 19.31 7.48
CA GLN A 833 20.41 19.85 6.62
C GLN A 833 21.38 20.74 7.41
N ASP A 834 20.84 21.68 8.19
CA ASP A 834 21.65 22.60 9.00
C ASP A 834 22.48 21.83 10.03
N ALA A 835 21.90 20.79 10.65
CA ALA A 835 22.62 19.91 11.57
C ALA A 835 23.77 19.16 10.87
N LEU A 836 23.54 18.64 9.67
CA LEU A 836 24.55 17.92 8.89
C LEU A 836 25.69 18.85 8.45
N ILE A 837 25.38 20.06 7.96
CA ILE A 837 26.38 21.05 7.55
C ILE A 837 27.23 21.45 8.75
N LYS A 838 26.61 21.82 9.88
CA LYS A 838 27.32 22.19 11.11
C LYS A 838 28.24 21.06 11.58
N ALA A 839 27.79 19.82 11.55
CA ALA A 839 28.58 18.67 11.96
C ALA A 839 29.77 18.39 11.03
N LEU A 840 29.58 18.46 9.72
CA LEU A 840 30.67 18.31 8.74
C LEU A 840 31.69 19.44 8.86
N THR A 841 31.26 20.69 8.95
CA THR A 841 32.18 21.83 9.07
C THR A 841 32.98 21.76 10.38
N ARG A 842 32.33 21.36 11.49
CA ARG A 842 33.01 21.12 12.79
C ARG A 842 34.08 20.04 12.69
N ASN A 843 33.86 19.01 11.87
CA ASN A 843 34.80 17.90 11.67
C ASN A 843 35.87 18.21 10.61
N GLY A 844 36.02 19.48 10.21
CA GLY A 844 37.12 19.95 9.35
C GLY A 844 36.86 19.84 7.85
N TYR A 845 35.62 19.58 7.42
CA TYR A 845 35.26 19.56 6.00
C TYR A 845 34.95 20.98 5.48
N PRO A 846 35.33 21.33 4.23
CA PRO A 846 34.99 22.64 3.66
C PRO A 846 33.48 22.85 3.55
N ASP A 847 33.01 24.07 3.82
CA ASP A 847 31.58 24.44 3.73
C ASP A 847 30.99 24.14 2.33
N ALA A 848 31.72 24.47 1.27
CA ALA A 848 31.33 24.14 -0.11
C ALA A 848 31.15 22.62 -0.34
N PHE A 849 31.90 21.78 0.36
CA PHE A 849 31.76 20.32 0.29
C PHE A 849 30.53 19.84 1.07
N ALA A 850 30.29 20.40 2.27
CA ALA A 850 29.11 20.09 3.07
C ALA A 850 27.80 20.48 2.36
N GLN A 851 27.76 21.67 1.74
CA GLN A 851 26.63 22.13 0.93
C GLN A 851 26.41 21.26 -0.32
N ALA A 852 27.50 20.85 -1.00
CA ALA A 852 27.40 19.97 -2.16
C ALA A 852 26.83 18.59 -1.78
N ILE A 853 27.25 18.04 -0.64
CA ILE A 853 26.66 16.81 -0.08
C ILE A 853 25.18 17.03 0.21
N CYS A 854 24.78 18.11 0.89
CA CYS A 854 23.37 18.37 1.20
C CYS A 854 22.49 18.51 -0.05
N LYS A 855 22.97 19.22 -1.08
CA LYS A 855 22.27 19.32 -2.37
C LYS A 855 22.15 17.98 -3.10
N GLN A 856 23.17 17.14 -2.99
CA GLN A 856 23.12 15.77 -3.53
C GLN A 856 22.10 14.92 -2.76
N ILE A 857 22.10 15.04 -1.43
CA ILE A 857 21.14 14.44 -0.51
C ILE A 857 19.71 14.86 -0.87
N GLU A 858 19.43 16.13 -1.15
CA GLU A 858 18.10 16.59 -1.61
C GLU A 858 17.59 15.78 -2.81
N GLY A 859 18.45 15.53 -3.81
CA GLY A 859 18.11 14.71 -4.98
C GLY A 859 17.79 13.24 -4.65
N PHE A 860 18.21 12.72 -3.48
CA PHE A 860 17.95 11.35 -3.03
C PHE A 860 16.59 11.18 -2.36
N GLY A 861 15.93 12.26 -1.94
CA GLY A 861 14.69 12.18 -1.15
C GLY A 861 13.56 11.44 -1.85
N GLU A 862 13.24 11.80 -3.09
CA GLU A 862 12.15 11.14 -3.83
C GLU A 862 12.60 9.91 -4.66
N TYR A 863 13.88 9.82 -5.04
CA TYR A 863 14.35 8.87 -6.06
C TYR A 863 15.67 8.16 -5.73
N GLY A 864 16.12 8.24 -4.49
CA GLY A 864 17.36 7.60 -4.08
C GLY A 864 17.30 6.09 -4.25
N PHE A 865 18.37 5.51 -4.81
CA PHE A 865 18.41 4.09 -5.14
C PHE A 865 19.33 3.33 -4.18
N PRO A 866 18.87 2.20 -3.59
CA PRO A 866 19.70 1.39 -2.69
C PRO A 866 20.82 0.68 -3.46
N GLU A 867 22.04 0.69 -2.92
CA GLU A 867 23.21 0.03 -3.53
C GLU A 867 22.98 -1.48 -3.69
N SER A 868 22.44 -2.15 -2.68
CA SER A 868 22.21 -3.59 -2.69
C SER A 868 21.12 -4.03 -3.67
N HIS A 869 20.09 -3.20 -3.84
CA HIS A 869 19.09 -3.40 -4.86
C HIS A 869 19.69 -3.22 -6.27
N ALA A 870 20.53 -2.20 -6.46
CA ALA A 870 21.25 -2.00 -7.72
C ALA A 870 22.17 -3.17 -8.06
N ALA A 871 22.89 -3.68 -7.06
CA ALA A 871 23.77 -4.83 -7.23
C ALA A 871 22.97 -6.06 -7.67
N SER A 872 21.85 -6.33 -7.02
CA SER A 872 20.98 -7.46 -7.39
C SER A 872 20.55 -7.37 -8.86
N PHE A 873 20.10 -6.21 -9.33
CA PHE A 873 19.73 -6.04 -10.73
C PHE A 873 20.90 -6.06 -11.71
N ALA A 874 22.07 -5.55 -11.33
CA ALA A 874 23.27 -5.58 -12.16
C ALA A 874 23.69 -7.02 -12.53
N LYS A 875 23.45 -8.01 -11.65
CA LYS A 875 23.68 -9.43 -11.96
C LYS A 875 22.85 -9.87 -13.17
N LEU A 876 21.56 -9.51 -13.21
CA LEU A 876 20.68 -9.83 -14.33
C LEU A 876 21.00 -9.03 -15.60
N VAL A 877 21.47 -7.78 -15.46
CA VAL A 877 22.02 -7.00 -16.59
C VAL A 877 23.16 -7.77 -17.24
N TYR A 878 24.13 -8.21 -16.44
CA TYR A 878 25.29 -8.95 -16.93
C TYR A 878 24.90 -10.27 -17.60
N VAL A 879 24.07 -11.08 -16.93
CA VAL A 879 23.60 -12.37 -17.46
C VAL A 879 22.86 -12.20 -18.78
N SER A 880 21.89 -11.27 -18.85
CA SER A 880 21.15 -11.04 -20.09
C SER A 880 22.02 -10.46 -21.21
N ALA A 881 23.02 -9.63 -20.88
CA ALA A 881 23.99 -9.12 -21.85
C ALA A 881 24.92 -10.23 -22.38
N TRP A 882 25.40 -11.12 -21.52
CA TRP A 882 26.23 -12.26 -21.90
C TRP A 882 25.48 -13.20 -22.84
N ILE A 883 24.23 -13.54 -22.51
CA ILE A 883 23.37 -14.36 -23.37
C ILE A 883 23.14 -13.68 -24.72
N LYS A 884 22.87 -12.36 -24.74
CA LYS A 884 22.72 -11.62 -26.00
C LYS A 884 23.99 -11.67 -26.85
N ARG A 885 25.15 -11.47 -26.24
CA ARG A 885 26.45 -11.42 -26.92
C ARG A 885 26.82 -12.77 -27.53
N HIS A 886 26.73 -13.83 -26.75
CA HIS A 886 27.27 -15.15 -27.11
C HIS A 886 26.23 -16.09 -27.72
N HIS A 887 24.95 -15.91 -27.38
CA HIS A 887 23.85 -16.77 -27.84
C HIS A 887 22.62 -15.95 -28.30
N PRO A 888 22.77 -15.04 -29.29
CA PRO A 888 21.71 -14.11 -29.69
C PRO A 888 20.43 -14.80 -30.20
N ALA A 889 20.54 -16.00 -30.79
CA ALA A 889 19.38 -16.77 -31.26
C ALA A 889 18.56 -17.34 -30.09
N ALA A 890 19.23 -17.91 -29.08
CA ALA A 890 18.58 -18.35 -27.84
C ALA A 890 17.96 -17.16 -27.09
N PHE A 891 18.66 -16.02 -27.05
CA PHE A 891 18.16 -14.79 -26.44
C PHE A 891 16.87 -14.30 -27.08
N LEU A 892 16.84 -14.19 -28.43
CA LEU A 892 15.65 -13.78 -29.17
C LEU A 892 14.48 -14.73 -28.90
N CYS A 893 14.71 -16.04 -29.06
CA CYS A 893 13.69 -17.06 -28.86
C CYS A 893 13.06 -16.95 -27.45
N ALA A 894 13.90 -16.83 -26.43
CA ALA A 894 13.46 -16.69 -25.04
C ALA A 894 12.70 -15.38 -24.78
N LEU A 895 13.16 -14.25 -25.32
CA LEU A 895 12.46 -12.97 -25.19
C LEU A 895 11.10 -12.98 -25.86
N LEU A 896 10.97 -13.59 -27.04
CA LEU A 896 9.70 -13.71 -27.76
C LEU A 896 8.68 -14.53 -26.96
N ASN A 897 9.11 -15.63 -26.34
CA ASN A 897 8.25 -16.50 -25.55
C ASN A 897 7.99 -16.00 -24.12
N SER A 898 8.64 -14.91 -23.70
CA SER A 898 8.46 -14.29 -22.37
C SER A 898 7.63 -13.00 -22.40
N GLN A 899 7.12 -12.60 -23.57
CA GLN A 899 6.25 -11.41 -23.71
C GLN A 899 4.89 -11.58 -23.00
N PRO A 900 4.28 -10.49 -22.50
CA PRO A 900 4.71 -9.08 -22.62
C PRO A 900 5.79 -8.70 -21.60
N MET A 901 6.92 -8.14 -22.06
CA MET A 901 7.98 -7.59 -21.21
C MET A 901 8.96 -6.71 -22.00
N GLY A 902 9.73 -5.88 -21.29
CA GLY A 902 10.75 -5.00 -21.91
C GLY A 902 10.13 -3.80 -22.64
N PHE A 903 10.99 -2.99 -23.27
CA PHE A 903 10.57 -1.74 -23.94
C PHE A 903 10.21 -1.92 -25.42
N TYR A 904 10.61 -3.05 -26.01
CA TYR A 904 10.57 -3.25 -27.46
C TYR A 904 9.53 -4.27 -27.87
N SER A 905 8.84 -3.97 -28.97
CA SER A 905 7.89 -4.92 -29.58
C SER A 905 8.62 -6.16 -30.13
N PRO A 906 7.92 -7.31 -30.26
CA PRO A 906 8.47 -8.50 -30.89
C PRO A 906 9.14 -8.25 -32.25
N SER A 907 8.56 -7.37 -33.07
CA SER A 907 9.14 -7.00 -34.38
C SER A 907 10.50 -6.31 -34.23
N GLN A 908 10.67 -5.44 -33.25
CA GLN A 908 11.93 -4.73 -33.02
C GLN A 908 13.00 -5.70 -32.51
N LEU A 909 12.64 -6.65 -31.65
CA LEU A 909 13.54 -7.70 -31.19
C LEU A 909 14.03 -8.58 -32.36
N VAL A 910 13.13 -8.99 -33.25
CA VAL A 910 13.50 -9.75 -34.45
C VAL A 910 14.42 -8.95 -35.38
N GLN A 911 14.16 -7.65 -35.57
CA GLN A 911 15.03 -6.79 -36.36
C GLN A 911 16.42 -6.63 -35.73
N ASP A 912 16.50 -6.51 -34.41
CA ASP A 912 17.76 -6.44 -33.69
C ASP A 912 18.59 -7.73 -33.86
N ALA A 913 17.95 -8.88 -33.66
CA ALA A 913 18.59 -10.17 -33.84
C ALA A 913 19.08 -10.39 -35.30
N ARG A 914 18.35 -9.89 -36.29
CA ARG A 914 18.81 -9.89 -37.70
C ARG A 914 20.08 -9.07 -37.90
N ARG A 915 20.23 -7.93 -37.21
CA ARG A 915 21.49 -7.16 -37.22
C ARG A 915 22.65 -7.95 -36.59
N HIS A 916 22.33 -8.83 -35.64
CA HIS A 916 23.23 -9.81 -35.04
C HIS A 916 23.35 -11.11 -35.85
N ARG A 917 22.94 -11.10 -37.12
CA ARG A 917 23.03 -12.24 -38.05
C ARG A 917 22.22 -13.49 -37.64
N VAL A 918 21.26 -13.34 -36.72
CA VAL A 918 20.29 -14.41 -36.41
C VAL A 918 19.25 -14.47 -37.52
N ARG A 919 19.10 -15.65 -38.13
CA ARG A 919 18.04 -15.90 -39.11
C ARG A 919 16.71 -16.04 -38.36
N SER A 920 15.67 -15.34 -38.82
CA SER A 920 14.32 -15.47 -38.27
C SER A 920 13.38 -16.00 -39.34
N LEU A 921 12.80 -17.16 -39.08
CA LEU A 921 11.92 -17.88 -39.99
C LEU A 921 10.45 -17.57 -39.63
N PRO A 922 9.58 -17.33 -40.62
CA PRO A 922 8.18 -16.98 -40.37
C PRO A 922 7.41 -18.13 -39.71
N PRO A 923 6.25 -17.84 -39.08
CA PRO A 923 5.36 -18.90 -38.64
C PRO A 923 4.89 -19.74 -39.85
N ASP A 924 4.81 -21.06 -39.68
CA ASP A 924 4.38 -21.99 -40.71
C ASP A 924 3.60 -23.15 -40.07
N VAL A 925 2.35 -23.38 -40.47
CA VAL A 925 1.49 -24.43 -39.86
C VAL A 925 2.08 -25.85 -40.01
N THR A 926 2.95 -26.09 -40.98
CA THR A 926 3.57 -27.41 -41.17
C THR A 926 4.76 -27.65 -40.25
N VAL A 927 5.24 -26.64 -39.51
CA VAL A 927 6.44 -26.75 -38.66
C VAL A 927 6.28 -26.05 -37.32
N SER A 928 5.81 -24.81 -37.28
CA SER A 928 5.68 -24.00 -36.07
C SER A 928 4.70 -24.61 -35.08
N GLY A 929 5.10 -24.64 -33.81
CA GLY A 929 4.18 -24.78 -32.69
C GLY A 929 3.62 -23.44 -32.22
N TRP A 930 2.99 -23.44 -31.05
CA TRP A 930 2.50 -22.25 -30.38
C TRP A 930 3.65 -21.30 -30.05
N GLU A 931 4.71 -21.79 -29.42
CA GLU A 931 5.88 -21.00 -29.05
C GLU A 931 6.93 -20.95 -30.16
N SER A 932 7.79 -19.93 -30.12
CA SER A 932 8.95 -19.84 -31.00
C SER A 932 10.00 -20.86 -30.59
N VAL A 933 10.75 -21.43 -31.54
CA VAL A 933 11.76 -22.45 -31.29
C VAL A 933 13.07 -22.16 -32.02
N LEU A 934 14.17 -22.74 -31.51
CA LEU A 934 15.50 -22.66 -32.13
C LEU A 934 15.68 -23.83 -33.12
N GLU A 935 15.97 -23.52 -34.39
CA GLU A 935 16.20 -24.46 -35.49
C GLU A 935 17.57 -24.16 -36.14
N ASN A 936 18.63 -24.95 -35.88
CA ASN A 936 19.94 -24.85 -36.55
C ASN A 936 20.44 -23.39 -36.72
N ASP A 937 20.56 -22.68 -35.59
CA ASP A 937 20.93 -21.25 -35.45
C ASP A 937 19.94 -20.21 -36.00
N ALA A 938 18.74 -20.65 -36.39
CA ALA A 938 17.62 -19.78 -36.74
C ALA A 938 16.53 -19.82 -35.68
N VAL A 939 15.76 -18.74 -35.55
CA VAL A 939 14.57 -18.70 -34.68
C VAL A 939 13.32 -18.83 -35.54
N ARG A 940 12.60 -19.93 -35.39
CA ARG A 940 11.26 -20.14 -35.94
C ARG A 940 10.25 -19.40 -35.10
N LEU A 941 9.50 -18.49 -35.71
CA LEU A 941 8.42 -17.81 -35.02
C LEU A 941 7.26 -18.78 -34.72
N GLY A 942 6.78 -18.73 -33.48
CA GLY A 942 5.60 -19.48 -33.04
C GLY A 942 4.29 -18.86 -33.51
N LEU A 943 3.24 -19.68 -33.51
CA LEU A 943 1.87 -19.24 -33.84
C LEU A 943 1.34 -18.21 -32.82
N ASN A 944 1.89 -18.16 -31.60
CA ASN A 944 1.59 -17.14 -30.59
C ASN A 944 2.04 -15.72 -30.98
N ARG A 945 2.81 -15.56 -32.08
CA ARG A 945 3.19 -14.26 -32.65
C ARG A 945 2.20 -13.78 -33.72
N VAL A 946 1.27 -14.64 -34.11
CA VAL A 946 0.20 -14.29 -35.05
C VAL A 946 -0.92 -13.57 -34.29
N LYS A 947 -1.20 -12.32 -34.66
CA LYS A 947 -2.21 -11.49 -34.00
C LYS A 947 -3.61 -12.11 -34.20
N GLY A 948 -4.29 -12.42 -33.10
CA GLY A 948 -5.64 -12.99 -33.11
C GLY A 948 -5.69 -14.52 -33.10
N MET A 949 -4.53 -15.18 -33.14
CA MET A 949 -4.45 -16.64 -33.05
C MET A 949 -4.82 -17.12 -31.65
N ARG A 950 -5.64 -18.17 -31.56
CA ARG A 950 -6.04 -18.78 -30.29
C ARG A 950 -5.13 -19.95 -29.96
N GLU A 951 -4.67 -20.02 -28.70
CA GLU A 951 -3.78 -21.08 -28.23
C GLU A 951 -4.38 -22.48 -28.45
N ALA A 952 -5.65 -22.67 -28.09
CA ALA A 952 -6.34 -23.94 -28.28
C ALA A 952 -6.37 -24.39 -29.75
N ALA A 953 -6.48 -23.47 -30.71
CA ALA A 953 -6.45 -23.80 -32.13
C ALA A 953 -5.03 -24.20 -32.57
N ALA A 954 -4.01 -23.46 -32.15
CA ALA A 954 -2.62 -23.79 -32.44
C ALA A 954 -2.22 -25.16 -31.90
N LEU A 955 -2.62 -25.49 -30.66
CA LEU A 955 -2.36 -26.80 -30.07
C LEU A 955 -3.06 -27.94 -30.83
N ARG A 956 -4.26 -27.73 -31.37
CA ARG A 956 -4.91 -28.71 -32.26
C ARG A 956 -4.16 -28.90 -33.58
N ILE A 957 -3.59 -27.83 -34.15
CA ILE A 957 -2.72 -27.93 -35.34
C ILE A 957 -1.50 -28.80 -35.03
N GLU A 958 -0.84 -28.58 -33.89
CA GLU A 958 0.30 -29.38 -33.46
C GLU A 958 -0.06 -30.85 -33.27
N GLN A 959 -1.14 -31.12 -32.55
CA GLN A 959 -1.67 -32.46 -32.32
C GLN A 959 -1.97 -33.18 -33.63
N ALA A 960 -2.73 -32.55 -34.53
CA ALA A 960 -3.03 -33.12 -35.84
C ALA A 960 -1.74 -33.40 -36.63
N ARG A 961 -0.79 -32.46 -36.65
CA ARG A 961 0.48 -32.63 -37.38
C ARG A 961 1.30 -33.85 -36.91
N LEU A 962 1.24 -34.20 -35.61
CA LEU A 962 1.93 -35.37 -35.06
C LEU A 962 1.42 -36.70 -35.64
N GLU A 963 0.16 -36.77 -36.04
CA GLU A 963 -0.41 -37.99 -36.65
C GLU A 963 0.14 -38.23 -38.05
N ARG A 964 0.19 -37.17 -38.88
CA ARG A 964 0.78 -37.15 -40.23
C ARG A 964 0.88 -35.71 -40.76
N PRO A 965 1.83 -35.41 -41.68
CA PRO A 965 1.91 -34.11 -42.36
C PRO A 965 0.60 -33.72 -43.07
N PHE A 966 0.34 -32.42 -43.16
CA PHE A 966 -0.85 -31.90 -43.86
C PHE A 966 -0.66 -31.96 -45.37
N ALA A 967 -1.69 -32.44 -46.09
CA ALA A 967 -1.67 -32.53 -47.54
C ALA A 967 -2.18 -31.25 -48.25
N SER A 968 -3.09 -30.52 -47.62
CA SER A 968 -3.68 -29.28 -48.13
C SER A 968 -4.26 -28.44 -46.99
N VAL A 969 -4.77 -27.24 -47.30
CA VAL A 969 -5.47 -26.39 -46.33
C VAL A 969 -6.76 -27.07 -45.87
N GLU A 970 -7.48 -27.77 -46.74
CA GLU A 970 -8.69 -28.51 -46.37
C GLU A 970 -8.39 -29.64 -45.38
N ASP A 971 -7.30 -30.40 -45.58
CA ASP A 971 -6.85 -31.44 -44.65
C ASP A 971 -6.51 -30.85 -43.27
N LEU A 972 -5.83 -29.69 -43.25
CA LEU A 972 -5.54 -28.94 -42.03
C LEU A 972 -6.82 -28.53 -41.30
N VAL A 973 -7.76 -27.90 -42.01
CA VAL A 973 -9.01 -27.37 -41.41
C VAL A 973 -9.85 -28.49 -40.81
N LEU A 974 -9.99 -29.60 -41.53
CA LEU A 974 -10.77 -30.75 -41.07
C LEU A 974 -10.13 -31.42 -39.86
N ARG A 975 -8.82 -31.70 -39.90
CA ARG A 975 -8.15 -32.45 -38.83
C ARG A 975 -7.89 -31.64 -37.57
N ALA A 976 -7.52 -30.36 -37.71
CA ALA A 976 -7.30 -29.48 -36.57
C ALA A 976 -8.61 -28.80 -36.08
N GLY A 977 -9.74 -29.04 -36.75
CA GLY A 977 -11.03 -28.44 -36.38
C GLY A 977 -10.96 -26.92 -36.32
N LEU A 978 -10.47 -26.29 -37.39
CA LEU A 978 -10.28 -24.84 -37.46
C LEU A 978 -11.57 -24.16 -37.91
N ASP A 979 -11.93 -23.06 -37.25
CA ASP A 979 -13.04 -22.22 -37.68
C ASP A 979 -12.59 -21.18 -38.72
N ARG A 980 -13.54 -20.39 -39.23
CA ARG A 980 -13.25 -19.35 -40.22
C ARG A 980 -12.27 -18.29 -39.70
N HIS A 981 -12.39 -17.92 -38.42
CA HIS A 981 -11.52 -16.94 -37.78
C HIS A 981 -10.07 -17.44 -37.74
N ASP A 982 -9.86 -18.70 -37.34
CA ASP A 982 -8.53 -19.31 -37.27
C ASP A 982 -7.85 -19.32 -38.67
N ILE A 983 -8.59 -19.66 -39.72
CA ILE A 983 -8.07 -19.67 -41.11
C ILE A 983 -7.71 -18.26 -41.58
N ASP A 984 -8.61 -17.29 -41.39
CA ASP A 984 -8.38 -15.90 -41.83
C ASP A 984 -7.16 -15.30 -41.12
N VAL A 985 -6.95 -15.63 -39.84
CA VAL A 985 -5.78 -15.24 -39.05
C VAL A 985 -4.49 -15.86 -39.59
N LEU A 986 -4.48 -17.17 -39.87
CA LEU A 986 -3.31 -17.87 -40.42
C LEU A 986 -2.94 -17.38 -41.83
N ALA A 987 -3.94 -17.13 -42.68
CA ALA A 987 -3.74 -16.55 -44.01
C ALA A 987 -3.18 -15.12 -43.93
N ALA A 988 -3.75 -14.28 -43.07
CA ALA A 988 -3.28 -12.90 -42.89
C ALA A 988 -1.81 -12.80 -42.44
N ALA A 989 -1.31 -13.84 -41.76
CA ALA A 989 0.08 -13.94 -41.29
C ALA A 989 1.02 -14.69 -42.25
N ASP A 990 0.56 -15.07 -43.45
CA ASP A 990 1.30 -15.89 -44.42
C ASP A 990 1.74 -17.26 -43.86
N ALA A 991 1.06 -17.78 -42.83
CA ALA A 991 1.43 -19.03 -42.15
C ALA A 991 1.04 -20.30 -42.94
N LEU A 992 0.25 -20.16 -44.01
CA LEU A 992 -0.20 -21.23 -44.90
C LEU A 992 0.65 -21.38 -46.17
N ARG A 993 1.75 -20.62 -46.29
CA ARG A 993 2.56 -20.55 -47.51
C ARG A 993 3.06 -21.91 -48.01
N SER A 994 3.40 -22.83 -47.11
CA SER A 994 3.84 -24.19 -47.43
C SER A 994 2.75 -25.07 -48.05
N LEU A 995 1.47 -24.78 -47.77
CA LEU A 995 0.32 -25.56 -48.25
C LEU A 995 -0.40 -24.90 -49.43
N ALA A 996 -0.61 -23.58 -49.38
CA ALA A 996 -1.41 -22.82 -50.35
C ALA A 996 -0.58 -21.90 -51.26
N GLY A 997 0.71 -21.72 -50.98
CA GLY A 997 1.56 -20.76 -51.70
C GLY A 997 1.36 -19.33 -51.21
N HIS A 998 0.36 -18.60 -51.70
CA HIS A 998 0.15 -17.19 -51.38
C HIS A 998 -1.15 -16.95 -50.62
N ARG A 999 -1.16 -16.07 -49.60
CA ARG A 999 -2.33 -15.73 -48.74
C ARG A 999 -3.65 -15.30 -49.41
N ARG A 1000 -3.67 -15.12 -50.74
CA ARG A 1000 -4.87 -14.71 -51.50
C ARG A 1000 -5.51 -15.88 -52.24
N GLN A 1001 -4.78 -16.98 -52.36
CA GLN A 1001 -5.24 -18.28 -52.81
C GLN A 1001 -5.76 -19.01 -51.56
#